data_AF-A0A2D6KF07-F1
#
_entry.id   AF-A0A2D6KF07-F1
#
_cell.length_a   1.000
_cell.length_b   1.000
_cell.length_c   1.000
_cell.angle_alpha   90.00
_cell.angle_beta   90.00
_cell.angle_gamma   90.00
#
_symmetry.space_group_name_H-M   'P 1'
#
loop_
_entity.id
_entity.type
_entity.pdbx_description
1 polymer ?
#
loop_
_entity_poly.entity_id
_entity_poly.type
_entity_poly.pdbx_seq_one_letter_code
_entity_poly.pdbx_strand_id
1 'polypeptide(L)'
;MAQQDMQELINDAKIFFDSYKKDIGESVRKGRKVVFANFGDLASSSPALAEALMSNPEEVLQLLETALEESGLIKNPRLRFNDLPETQKVKIRTIRASHLNQMIFFEGLVRQASEVRPQVVNARFECPSCGTVISVLQIEKKFREPSRCSCGRKGQFNLLSKSMVDAQRLVIEESPESLTGGEQPRRLNVFLKEDLVEPNMEEKTTPGSKVRVLGILKEVPVPLPSGSISTRFDLALEANNLIPLETTYEDLDISEEDERQIQELAEDPEVFTKLRDSIASSIWGYEQIKESLVLQMFGGVKKRSDDGTISRGDIHLFLIGDPGVAKSVTLKFISNIAPKGRYIVGKAATGAGITATVVRDEFLKGWSLEAGAMVLANKGIICIDEIEKMDPSDRSAMHEALEQQTVTISKANVQACYSEDTEVLTEEGWKKYSEVGNLKIAQFDTNLNSIKFLPHKGLFTYKYSDKMHHYKTRRVDMLVTPNHKMLIKKEGGKNYEQYKSEEIPYKRIKALNSGDYVCSNDIKTFKLPGIKHKQKRTHHKYVHQHRDKEIPIDLWLEFLGYYLTEGGVETSPTIGITQKDKENIARIKACLKKLSDVLGFTLTEIEKEEYTKFKITNAQLFTYLSKLGRKSYQKKFPVEDLHLSSLSKEQLEILYHAMMLGDGTSDYKSYGSTSSQLSDIFQAVVCLIGKSAHKGLHYEGRKRGSRKDMYRISLSNMVELSIRKDMGHMKEISYNGRVFCFRTSTGFFVTRRNGKIAIQGNTLSAETSVLAAGNPKFGRFEPLQSINEQIDLPPALINRFDLIFVLRDLPDQAQDDAIATHVLNMHQAKEVKPEIDSDLFKKYVAYAKQKIRPVLTEEAVEEIKNFYVKMRKASQEGESRSISISARQLQGLVRLSEAHAKTRLSQTVDKEDALVAIQLTNYYLMQVGYDPETKTFDIDRFTTKVSSSKRNKIVLLKDTIKKMEERFGKQIPIENLREELKDYSDQEFDETIENLKKSGDIFQPKKGFVQNV
;
A
#
# COMPACT_ATOMS: atom_id res chain seq x y z
N MET A 1 8.08 -34.82 42.53
CA MET A 1 7.38 -34.41 43.78
C MET A 1 6.63 -35.61 44.35
N ALA A 2 6.40 -35.68 45.66
CA ALA A 2 5.60 -36.76 46.25
C ALA A 2 4.12 -36.59 45.88
N GLN A 3 3.34 -37.69 45.85
CA GLN A 3 1.90 -37.62 45.50
C GLN A 3 1.08 -36.73 46.44
N GLN A 4 1.52 -36.53 47.68
CA GLN A 4 0.88 -35.64 48.66
C GLN A 4 1.07 -34.15 48.31
N ASP A 5 2.29 -33.74 47.94
CA ASP A 5 2.58 -32.36 47.51
C ASP A 5 1.74 -31.95 46.28
N MET A 6 1.49 -32.91 45.38
CA MET A 6 0.73 -32.67 44.15
C MET A 6 -0.76 -32.44 44.44
N GLN A 7 -1.32 -33.05 45.47
CA GLN A 7 -2.71 -32.84 45.89
C GLN A 7 -2.91 -31.50 46.61
N GLU A 8 -1.93 -31.07 47.41
CA GLU A 8 -1.96 -29.75 48.04
C GLU A 8 -1.88 -28.64 46.98
N LEU A 9 -0.99 -28.77 45.99
CA LEU A 9 -0.88 -27.82 44.88
C LEU A 9 -2.16 -27.74 44.01
N ILE A 10 -2.88 -28.85 43.84
CA ILE A 10 -4.18 -28.85 43.12
C ILE A 10 -5.25 -28.10 43.91
N ASN A 11 -5.27 -28.23 45.24
CA ASN A 11 -6.22 -27.50 46.07
C ASN A 11 -5.92 -25.99 46.06
N ASP A 12 -4.65 -25.60 46.13
CA ASP A 12 -4.22 -24.21 46.00
C ASP A 12 -4.58 -23.64 44.62
N ALA A 13 -4.40 -24.42 43.56
CA ALA A 13 -4.82 -24.04 42.21
C ALA A 13 -6.33 -23.80 42.13
N LYS A 14 -7.15 -24.64 42.78
CA LYS A 14 -8.62 -24.46 42.84
C LYS A 14 -9.01 -23.17 43.57
N ILE A 15 -8.34 -22.86 44.68
CA ILE A 15 -8.55 -21.61 45.44
C ILE A 15 -8.21 -20.40 44.56
N PHE A 16 -7.12 -20.49 43.79
CA PHE A 16 -6.75 -19.45 42.83
C PHE A 16 -7.81 -19.25 41.74
N PHE A 17 -8.29 -20.31 41.10
CA PHE A 17 -9.31 -20.20 40.04
C PHE A 17 -10.68 -19.75 40.56
N ASP A 18 -10.99 -20.02 41.83
CA ASP A 18 -12.20 -19.49 42.47
C ASP A 18 -12.20 -17.96 42.58
N SER A 19 -11.02 -17.35 42.75
CA SER A 19 -10.85 -15.89 42.76
C SER A 19 -10.98 -15.27 41.35
N TYR A 20 -10.62 -16.04 40.32
CA TYR A 20 -10.58 -15.64 38.90
C TYR A 20 -11.88 -15.94 38.11
N LYS A 21 -12.97 -16.30 38.78
CA LYS A 21 -14.25 -16.70 38.14
C LYS A 21 -14.81 -15.69 37.13
N LYS A 22 -14.58 -14.38 37.33
CA LYS A 22 -15.06 -13.34 36.41
C LYS A 22 -14.39 -13.43 35.03
N ASP A 23 -13.07 -13.56 35.00
CA ASP A 23 -12.27 -13.59 33.76
C ASP A 23 -12.43 -14.92 33.01
N ILE A 24 -12.60 -16.02 33.77
CA ILE A 24 -13.00 -17.32 33.22
C ILE A 24 -14.38 -17.19 32.55
N GLY A 25 -15.34 -16.51 33.20
CA GLY A 25 -16.67 -16.26 32.66
C GLY A 25 -16.66 -15.42 31.37
N GLU A 26 -15.81 -14.41 31.29
CA GLU A 26 -15.68 -13.58 30.09
C GLU A 26 -15.04 -14.37 28.92
N SER A 27 -14.02 -15.17 29.21
CA SER A 27 -13.35 -16.03 28.22
C SER A 27 -14.30 -17.07 27.63
N VAL A 28 -15.15 -17.67 28.48
CA VAL A 28 -16.20 -18.62 28.07
C VAL A 28 -17.26 -17.93 27.20
N ARG A 29 -17.70 -16.71 27.54
CA ARG A 29 -18.66 -15.94 26.71
C ARG A 29 -18.11 -15.64 25.31
N LYS A 30 -16.81 -15.39 25.20
CA LYS A 30 -16.11 -15.16 23.91
C LYS A 30 -15.79 -16.46 23.16
N GLY A 31 -16.11 -17.64 23.72
CA GLY A 31 -15.86 -18.94 23.11
C GLY A 31 -14.38 -19.33 23.01
N ARG A 32 -13.51 -18.66 23.76
CA ARG A 32 -12.05 -18.92 23.76
C ARG A 32 -11.72 -20.03 24.75
N LYS A 33 -10.80 -20.92 24.36
CA LYS A 33 -10.26 -21.99 25.23
C LYS A 33 -9.09 -21.52 26.10
N VAL A 34 -8.72 -20.25 25.99
CA VAL A 34 -7.53 -19.67 26.59
C VAL A 34 -7.96 -18.80 27.77
N VAL A 35 -7.28 -18.96 28.90
CA VAL A 35 -7.45 -18.14 30.09
C VAL A 35 -6.14 -17.38 30.31
N PHE A 36 -6.23 -16.05 30.37
CA PHE A 36 -5.10 -15.20 30.72
C PHE A 36 -5.08 -14.99 32.24
N ALA A 37 -3.91 -15.19 32.86
CA ALA A 37 -3.71 -15.03 34.29
C ALA A 37 -2.49 -14.12 34.55
N ASN A 38 -2.56 -13.32 35.61
CA ASN A 38 -1.43 -12.53 36.07
C ASN A 38 -0.66 -13.31 37.14
N PHE A 39 0.67 -13.30 37.06
CA PHE A 39 1.52 -13.97 38.04
C PHE A 39 1.45 -13.31 39.42
N GLY A 40 1.26 -11.98 39.49
CA GLY A 40 1.11 -11.26 40.75
C GLY A 40 -0.04 -11.79 41.60
N ASP A 41 -1.18 -12.12 40.97
CA ASP A 41 -2.33 -12.65 41.69
C ASP A 41 -2.09 -14.10 42.15
N LEU A 42 -1.37 -14.90 41.34
CA LEU A 42 -0.95 -16.25 41.74
C LEU A 42 0.01 -16.21 42.94
N ALA A 43 0.95 -15.28 42.94
CA ALA A 43 1.88 -15.09 44.05
C ALA A 43 1.16 -14.62 45.32
N SER A 44 0.11 -13.81 45.19
CA SER A 44 -0.70 -13.35 46.32
C SER A 44 -1.55 -14.47 46.93
N SER A 45 -2.02 -15.42 46.12
CA SER A 45 -2.87 -16.52 46.56
C SER A 45 -2.06 -17.71 47.12
N SER A 46 -1.02 -18.16 46.42
CA SER A 46 -0.14 -19.24 46.85
C SER A 46 1.31 -18.99 46.40
N PRO A 47 2.19 -18.52 47.30
CA PRO A 47 3.61 -18.35 47.02
C PRO A 47 4.32 -19.64 46.62
N ALA A 48 3.90 -20.79 47.19
CA ALA A 48 4.49 -22.09 46.90
C ALA A 48 4.22 -22.52 45.45
N LEU A 49 3.00 -22.31 44.96
CA LEU A 49 2.62 -22.58 43.57
C LEU A 49 3.37 -21.66 42.59
N ALA A 50 3.59 -20.40 42.97
CA ALA A 50 4.35 -19.44 42.18
C ALA A 50 5.83 -19.82 42.06
N GLU A 51 6.49 -20.25 43.14
CA GLU A 51 7.89 -20.73 43.11
C GLU A 51 8.03 -22.04 42.32
N ALA A 52 7.07 -22.95 42.44
CA ALA A 52 7.02 -24.18 41.67
C ALA A 52 6.89 -23.91 40.16
N LEU A 53 6.07 -22.93 39.76
CA LEU A 53 5.91 -22.53 38.36
C LEU A 53 7.22 -22.01 37.76
N MET A 54 8.05 -21.31 38.54
CA MET A 54 9.33 -20.79 38.06
C MET A 54 10.37 -21.89 37.84
N SER A 55 10.41 -22.88 38.75
CA SER A 55 11.39 -23.95 38.77
C SER A 55 11.04 -25.11 37.83
N ASN A 56 9.77 -25.55 37.82
CA ASN A 56 9.25 -26.64 37.00
C ASN A 56 7.94 -26.24 36.28
N PRO A 57 8.01 -25.29 35.32
CA PRO A 57 6.83 -24.75 34.66
C PRO A 57 5.98 -25.77 33.90
N GLU A 58 6.60 -26.80 33.30
CA GLU A 58 5.87 -27.75 32.44
C GLU A 58 4.90 -28.63 33.24
N GLU A 59 5.33 -29.14 34.41
CA GLU A 59 4.50 -29.95 35.29
C GLU A 59 3.39 -29.10 35.94
N VAL A 60 3.75 -27.88 36.39
CA VAL A 60 2.80 -26.98 37.07
C VAL A 60 1.74 -26.44 36.10
N LEU A 61 2.11 -26.10 34.86
CA LEU A 61 1.14 -25.70 33.84
C LEU A 61 0.13 -26.82 33.55
N GLN A 62 0.58 -28.06 33.42
CA GLN A 62 -0.33 -29.21 33.23
C GLN A 62 -1.27 -29.40 34.42
N LEU A 63 -0.76 -29.22 35.64
CA LEU A 63 -1.54 -29.30 36.87
C LEU A 63 -2.62 -28.21 36.90
N LEU A 64 -2.27 -26.97 36.55
CA LEU A 64 -3.20 -25.84 36.46
C LEU A 64 -4.27 -26.05 35.37
N GLU A 65 -3.88 -26.54 34.20
CA GLU A 65 -4.83 -26.89 33.11
C GLU A 65 -5.79 -28.00 33.53
N THR A 66 -5.30 -29.02 34.26
CA THR A 66 -6.14 -30.10 34.80
C THR A 66 -7.11 -29.58 35.85
N ALA A 67 -6.66 -28.71 36.76
CA ALA A 67 -7.52 -28.09 37.77
C ALA A 67 -8.63 -27.22 37.15
N LEU A 68 -8.34 -26.53 36.04
CA LEU A 68 -9.32 -25.80 35.25
C LEU A 68 -10.32 -26.73 34.54
N GLU A 69 -9.87 -27.87 34.03
CA GLU A 69 -10.76 -28.85 33.39
C GLU A 69 -11.72 -29.49 34.41
N GLU A 70 -11.25 -29.78 35.63
CA GLU A 70 -12.08 -30.28 36.74
C GLU A 70 -13.16 -29.28 37.17
N SER A 71 -12.97 -27.98 36.94
CA SER A 71 -13.98 -26.96 37.23
C SER A 71 -15.21 -27.07 36.30
N GLY A 72 -15.13 -27.85 35.21
CA GLY A 72 -16.24 -28.19 34.33
C GLY A 72 -16.70 -27.09 33.36
N LEU A 73 -16.00 -25.95 33.30
CA LEU A 73 -16.41 -24.78 32.52
C LEU A 73 -15.88 -24.80 31.07
N ILE A 74 -14.70 -25.40 30.82
CA ILE A 74 -13.99 -25.40 29.54
C ILE A 74 -13.40 -26.80 29.28
N LYS A 75 -13.49 -27.31 28.05
CA LYS A 75 -12.81 -28.56 27.63
C LYS A 75 -11.45 -28.26 27.03
N ASN A 76 -10.37 -28.88 27.53
CA ASN A 76 -8.96 -28.62 27.19
C ASN A 76 -8.57 -27.12 27.28
N PRO A 77 -8.57 -26.51 28.49
CA PRO A 77 -8.16 -25.13 28.66
C PRO A 77 -6.64 -24.96 28.46
N ARG A 78 -6.23 -23.79 27.95
CA ARG A 78 -4.83 -23.33 27.93
C ARG A 78 -4.65 -22.14 28.85
N LEU A 79 -3.68 -22.21 29.75
CA LEU A 79 -3.35 -21.12 30.66
C LEU A 79 -2.18 -20.29 30.11
N ARG A 80 -2.38 -18.98 30.01
CA ARG A 80 -1.37 -18.03 29.52
C ARG A 80 -1.06 -17.00 30.60
N PHE A 81 0.21 -16.81 30.91
CA PHE A 81 0.64 -15.80 31.89
C PHE A 81 1.00 -14.48 31.21
N ASN A 82 0.51 -13.36 31.73
CA ASN A 82 0.78 -12.03 31.18
C ASN A 82 2.03 -11.37 31.77
N ASP A 83 2.39 -11.72 33.00
CA ASP A 83 3.47 -11.05 33.72
C ASP A 83 4.34 -12.07 34.47
N LEU A 84 5.58 -11.68 34.75
CA LEU A 84 6.56 -12.42 35.53
C LEU A 84 7.42 -11.45 36.34
N PRO A 85 7.95 -11.87 37.51
CA PRO A 85 8.80 -11.00 38.33
C PRO A 85 10.05 -10.55 37.57
N GLU A 86 10.45 -9.28 37.73
CA GLU A 86 11.63 -8.69 37.06
C GLU A 86 12.94 -9.47 37.26
N THR A 87 13.04 -10.27 38.34
CA THR A 87 14.19 -11.18 38.57
C THR A 87 14.38 -12.23 37.47
N GLN A 88 13.33 -12.52 36.71
CA GLN A 88 13.31 -13.53 35.65
C GLN A 88 13.44 -12.93 34.25
N LYS A 89 13.71 -11.61 34.19
CA LYS A 89 14.04 -10.90 32.97
C LYS A 89 15.48 -11.24 32.59
N VAL A 90 15.64 -12.04 31.55
CA VAL A 90 16.96 -12.47 31.07
C VAL A 90 17.25 -11.85 29.71
N LYS A 91 18.42 -11.26 29.53
CA LYS A 91 18.87 -10.86 28.18
C LYS A 91 19.25 -12.11 27.38
N ILE A 92 18.93 -12.16 26.09
CA ILE A 92 19.21 -13.32 25.21
C ILE A 92 20.70 -13.74 25.32
N ARG A 93 21.60 -12.78 25.48
CA ARG A 93 23.03 -13.01 25.68
C ARG A 93 23.42 -13.66 27.00
N THR A 94 22.67 -13.41 28.06
CA THR A 94 22.92 -13.95 29.41
C THR A 94 22.34 -15.35 29.57
N ILE A 95 21.58 -15.84 28.59
CA ILE A 95 21.08 -17.21 28.59
C ILE A 95 22.26 -18.20 28.65
N ARG A 96 22.18 -19.09 29.62
CA ARG A 96 23.16 -20.12 29.99
C ARG A 96 22.43 -21.40 30.39
N ALA A 97 23.16 -22.50 30.53
CA ALA A 97 22.62 -23.79 30.95
C ALA A 97 21.85 -23.76 32.29
N SER A 98 22.15 -22.82 33.19
CA SER A 98 21.43 -22.63 34.46
C SER A 98 19.94 -22.28 34.29
N HIS A 99 19.56 -21.74 33.12
CA HIS A 99 18.19 -21.31 32.83
C HIS A 99 17.40 -22.36 32.05
N LEU A 100 17.97 -23.55 31.81
CA LEU A 100 17.28 -24.64 31.12
C LEU A 100 16.07 -25.11 31.92
N ASN A 101 14.97 -25.37 31.22
CA ASN A 101 13.68 -25.79 31.77
C ASN A 101 13.03 -24.82 32.75
N GLN A 102 13.58 -23.60 32.92
CA GLN A 102 12.98 -22.55 33.73
C GLN A 102 12.09 -21.64 32.87
N MET A 103 11.09 -21.02 33.50
CA MET A 103 10.25 -20.01 32.85
C MET A 103 10.98 -18.67 32.90
N ILE A 104 11.31 -18.14 31.72
CA ILE A 104 12.00 -16.85 31.56
C ILE A 104 11.18 -15.94 30.67
N PHE A 105 11.45 -14.64 30.77
CA PHE A 105 11.00 -13.70 29.76
C PHE A 105 12.12 -12.78 29.30
N PHE A 106 12.00 -12.36 28.05
CA PHE A 106 12.90 -11.40 27.44
C PHE A 106 12.17 -10.55 26.42
N GLU A 107 12.77 -9.40 26.10
CA GLU A 107 12.26 -8.47 25.11
C GLU A 107 13.20 -8.46 23.91
N GLY A 108 12.64 -8.46 22.72
CA GLY A 108 13.42 -8.45 21.49
C GLY A 108 12.59 -8.07 20.27
N LEU A 109 13.28 -7.93 19.15
CA LEU A 109 12.69 -7.62 17.85
C LEU A 109 12.49 -8.92 17.07
N VAL A 110 11.30 -9.12 16.50
CA VAL A 110 11.07 -10.24 15.59
C VAL A 110 11.85 -9.98 14.30
N ARG A 111 12.87 -10.78 14.02
CA ARG A 111 13.64 -10.66 12.77
C ARG A 111 12.99 -11.40 11.63
N GLN A 112 12.50 -12.60 11.93
CA GLN A 112 11.90 -13.48 10.94
C GLN A 112 10.78 -14.28 11.58
N ALA A 113 9.66 -14.39 10.88
CA ALA A 113 8.57 -15.30 11.21
C ALA A 113 8.53 -16.41 10.14
N SER A 114 8.49 -17.66 10.56
CA SER A 114 8.22 -18.77 9.64
C SER A 114 6.71 -18.85 9.35
N GLU A 115 6.35 -19.57 8.29
CA GLU A 115 4.96 -19.95 8.05
C GLU A 115 4.43 -20.85 9.18
N VAL A 116 3.12 -20.76 9.41
CA VAL A 116 2.36 -21.66 10.28
C VAL A 116 2.30 -23.04 9.65
N ARG A 117 2.73 -24.08 10.39
CA ARG A 117 2.68 -25.47 9.91
C ARG A 117 2.09 -26.40 10.97
N PRO A 118 1.26 -27.38 10.56
CA PRO A 118 0.75 -28.37 11.48
C PRO A 118 1.88 -29.30 11.94
N GLN A 119 2.09 -29.38 13.25
CA GLN A 119 3.00 -30.30 13.92
C GLN A 119 2.21 -31.43 14.58
N VAL A 120 2.68 -32.67 14.42
CA VAL A 120 2.05 -33.83 15.08
C VAL A 120 2.47 -33.84 16.54
N VAL A 121 1.51 -33.85 17.47
CA VAL A 121 1.76 -33.91 18.93
C VAL A 121 1.52 -35.31 19.48
N ASN A 122 0.46 -35.98 19.03
CA ASN A 122 0.13 -37.35 19.44
C ASN A 122 -0.18 -38.19 18.20
N ALA A 123 0.41 -39.37 18.12
CA ALA A 123 0.08 -40.36 17.11
C ALA A 123 -0.44 -41.62 17.80
N ARG A 124 -1.65 -42.05 17.44
CA ARG A 124 -2.22 -43.31 17.89
C ARG A 124 -1.90 -44.38 16.86
N PHE A 125 -1.29 -45.45 17.33
CA PHE A 125 -0.88 -46.61 16.56
C PHE A 125 -1.69 -47.83 16.99
N GLU A 126 -2.03 -48.70 16.07
CA GLU A 126 -2.66 -49.99 16.32
C GLU A 126 -1.63 -51.10 16.14
N CYS A 127 -1.58 -52.02 17.10
CA CYS A 127 -0.83 -53.25 16.92
C CYS A 127 -1.60 -54.20 16.00
N PRO A 128 -1.06 -54.60 14.82
CA PRO A 128 -1.79 -55.46 13.89
C PRO A 128 -1.96 -56.91 14.39
N SER A 129 -1.36 -57.30 15.52
CA SER A 129 -1.51 -58.64 16.11
C SER A 129 -2.52 -58.73 17.25
N CYS A 130 -2.70 -57.66 18.03
CA CYS A 130 -3.58 -57.69 19.21
C CYS A 130 -4.62 -56.56 19.23
N GLY A 131 -4.65 -55.69 18.21
CA GLY A 131 -5.60 -54.58 18.12
C GLY A 131 -5.41 -53.49 19.19
N THR A 132 -4.38 -53.59 20.04
CA THR A 132 -4.13 -52.60 21.09
C THR A 132 -3.74 -51.26 20.49
N VAL A 133 -4.47 -50.22 20.88
CA VAL A 133 -4.18 -48.84 20.51
C VAL A 133 -3.12 -48.28 21.46
N ILE A 134 -1.98 -47.88 20.89
CA ILE A 134 -0.84 -47.28 21.58
C ILE A 134 -0.78 -45.80 21.17
N SER A 135 -1.00 -44.90 22.10
CA SER A 135 -0.73 -43.47 21.88
C SER A 135 0.74 -43.17 22.16
N VAL A 136 1.46 -42.64 21.17
CA VAL A 136 2.84 -42.19 21.30
C VAL A 136 2.91 -40.69 21.04
N LEU A 137 3.37 -39.95 22.04
CA LEU A 137 3.67 -38.53 21.92
C LEU A 137 4.88 -38.31 20.99
N GLN A 138 4.75 -37.37 20.06
CA GLN A 138 5.72 -37.09 19.00
C GLN A 138 6.50 -35.81 19.33
N ILE A 139 7.46 -35.91 20.26
CA ILE A 139 8.23 -34.75 20.76
C ILE A 139 9.45 -34.44 19.86
N GLU A 140 9.94 -35.44 19.12
CA GLU A 140 11.16 -35.33 18.30
C GLU A 140 10.89 -34.89 16.86
N LYS A 141 11.91 -34.34 16.17
CA LYS A 141 11.86 -34.00 14.74
C LYS A 141 11.65 -35.23 13.83
N LYS A 142 11.97 -36.43 14.31
CA LYS A 142 11.73 -37.69 13.61
C LYS A 142 10.43 -38.29 14.10
N PHE A 143 9.57 -38.66 13.15
CA PHE A 143 8.34 -39.38 13.43
C PHE A 143 8.68 -40.73 14.07
N ARG A 144 8.30 -40.91 15.34
CA ARG A 144 8.69 -42.05 16.16
C ARG A 144 7.53 -43.03 16.28
N GLU A 145 7.72 -44.21 15.74
CA GLU A 145 6.78 -45.31 15.92
C GLU A 145 7.11 -46.07 17.22
N PRO A 146 6.10 -46.67 17.89
CA PRO A 146 6.36 -47.53 19.03
C PRO A 146 7.24 -48.71 18.60
N SER A 147 8.20 -49.11 19.44
CA SER A 147 9.16 -50.17 19.10
C SER A 147 8.70 -51.56 19.53
N ARG A 148 7.79 -51.63 20.53
CA ARG A 148 7.25 -52.87 21.09
C ARG A 148 5.81 -52.67 21.55
N CYS A 149 5.00 -53.69 21.31
CA CYS A 149 3.66 -53.78 21.89
C CYS A 149 3.70 -54.58 23.19
N SER A 150 2.73 -54.37 24.08
CA SER A 150 2.51 -55.18 25.29
C SER A 150 2.32 -56.67 25.00
N CYS A 151 1.91 -57.04 23.78
CA CYS A 151 1.81 -58.44 23.33
C CYS A 151 3.13 -59.06 22.83
N GLY A 152 4.26 -58.33 22.91
CA GLY A 152 5.58 -58.82 22.50
C GLY A 152 5.94 -58.61 21.02
N ARG A 153 5.03 -58.12 20.17
CA ARG A 153 5.31 -57.81 18.76
C ARG A 153 6.32 -56.66 18.63
N LYS A 154 7.36 -56.90 17.83
CA LYS A 154 8.36 -55.94 17.35
C LYS A 154 8.14 -55.75 15.85
N GLY A 155 8.01 -54.52 15.37
CA GLY A 155 7.80 -54.25 13.94
C GLY A 155 7.06 -52.93 13.71
N GLN A 156 6.64 -52.70 12.46
CA GLN A 156 5.84 -51.52 12.08
C GLN A 156 4.43 -51.61 12.66
N PHE A 157 3.94 -50.48 13.15
CA PHE A 157 2.60 -50.34 13.72
C PHE A 157 1.70 -49.56 12.76
N ASN A 158 0.41 -49.91 12.71
CA ASN A 158 -0.53 -49.21 11.85
C ASN A 158 -0.90 -47.87 12.47
N LEU A 159 -0.63 -46.77 11.78
CA LEU A 159 -1.06 -45.46 12.23
C LEU A 159 -2.58 -45.32 12.10
N LEU A 160 -3.29 -45.18 13.23
CA LEU A 160 -4.74 -44.93 13.26
C LEU A 160 -5.07 -43.45 13.09
N SER A 161 -4.46 -42.60 13.93
CA SER A 161 -4.76 -41.17 13.93
C SER A 161 -3.58 -40.33 14.41
N LYS A 162 -3.53 -39.09 13.94
CA LYS A 162 -2.55 -38.08 14.33
C LYS A 162 -3.34 -36.87 14.86
N SER A 163 -3.06 -36.42 16.07
CA SER A 163 -3.45 -35.08 16.50
C SER A 163 -2.38 -34.10 16.01
N MET A 164 -2.82 -33.11 15.24
CA MET A 164 -1.98 -32.05 14.71
C MET A 164 -2.34 -30.75 15.40
N VAL A 165 -1.31 -29.96 15.69
CA VAL A 165 -1.40 -28.64 16.30
C VAL A 165 -0.62 -27.67 15.44
N ASP A 166 -1.17 -26.49 15.18
CA ASP A 166 -0.47 -25.47 14.41
C ASP A 166 0.70 -24.91 15.22
N ALA A 167 1.87 -24.85 14.58
CA ALA A 167 3.10 -24.38 15.18
C ALA A 167 3.82 -23.40 14.23
N GLN A 168 4.46 -22.40 14.83
CA GLN A 168 5.22 -21.38 14.12
C GLN A 168 6.55 -21.12 14.82
N ARG A 169 7.59 -20.80 14.06
CA ARG A 169 8.91 -20.42 14.60
C ARG A 169 9.16 -18.95 14.34
N LEU A 170 9.44 -18.20 15.39
CA LEU A 170 9.95 -16.83 15.33
C LEU A 170 11.45 -16.82 15.64
N VAL A 171 12.20 -15.98 14.93
CA VAL A 171 13.59 -15.65 15.25
C VAL A 171 13.58 -14.27 15.88
N ILE A 172 13.94 -14.21 17.17
CA ILE A 172 13.93 -12.97 17.93
C ILE A 172 15.36 -12.51 18.18
N GLU A 173 15.60 -11.23 17.95
CA GLU A 173 16.89 -10.57 18.09
C GLU A 173 16.87 -9.57 19.24
N GLU A 174 17.99 -9.43 19.97
CA GLU A 174 18.10 -8.42 21.02
C GLU A 174 17.88 -7.00 20.45
N SER A 175 17.13 -6.17 21.17
CA SER A 175 16.94 -4.78 20.77
C SER A 175 18.27 -4.02 20.83
N PRO A 176 18.65 -3.26 19.78
CA PRO A 176 19.91 -2.51 19.73
C PRO A 176 20.11 -1.53 20.89
N GLU A 177 19.02 -0.98 21.43
CA GLU A 177 18.99 -0.08 22.59
C GLU A 177 19.59 -0.69 23.86
N SER A 178 19.51 -2.02 23.99
CA SER A 178 19.99 -2.75 25.17
C SER A 178 21.47 -3.17 25.06
N LEU A 179 22.09 -2.92 23.91
CA LEU A 179 23.47 -3.30 23.58
C LEU A 179 24.44 -2.17 23.93
N THR A 180 25.60 -2.55 24.44
CA THR A 180 26.73 -1.64 24.63
C THR A 180 27.63 -1.61 23.39
N GLY A 181 28.26 -0.47 23.10
CA GLY A 181 28.85 -0.15 21.80
C GLY A 181 29.76 -1.22 21.18
N GLY A 182 29.42 -1.64 19.95
CA GLY A 182 30.20 -2.56 19.11
C GLY A 182 29.83 -4.04 19.20
N GLU A 183 28.93 -4.42 20.11
CA GLU A 183 28.53 -5.80 20.30
C GLU A 183 27.47 -6.26 19.28
N GLN A 184 27.63 -7.46 18.72
CA GLN A 184 26.64 -8.01 17.79
C GLN A 184 25.39 -8.52 18.55
N PRO A 185 24.18 -8.19 18.07
CA PRO A 185 22.95 -8.72 18.65
C PRO A 185 22.89 -10.24 18.53
N ARG A 186 22.50 -10.92 19.62
CA ARG A 186 22.26 -12.36 19.59
C ARG A 186 20.81 -12.66 19.22
N ARG A 187 20.61 -13.86 18.67
CA ARG A 187 19.30 -14.34 18.22
C ARG A 187 18.91 -15.59 18.96
N LEU A 188 17.61 -15.74 19.24
CA LEU A 188 17.03 -16.93 19.83
C LEU A 188 15.83 -17.39 18.99
N ASN A 189 15.72 -18.70 18.81
CA ASN A 189 14.55 -19.30 18.17
C ASN A 189 13.44 -19.46 19.21
N VAL A 190 12.24 -18.98 18.88
CA VAL A 190 11.04 -19.10 19.70
C VAL A 190 10.00 -19.91 18.94
N PHE A 191 9.41 -20.91 19.59
CA PHE A 191 8.33 -21.72 19.03
C PHE A 191 7.00 -21.32 19.63
N LEU A 192 6.05 -20.95 18.76
CA LEU A 192 4.66 -20.67 19.07
C LEU A 192 3.79 -21.89 18.72
N LYS A 193 2.73 -22.12 19.49
CA LYS A 193 1.78 -23.24 19.29
C LYS A 193 0.34 -22.77 19.49
N GLU A 194 -0.59 -23.44 18.83
CA GLU A 194 -2.05 -23.28 19.02
C GLU A 194 -2.54 -21.83 18.82
N ASP A 195 -3.05 -21.19 19.87
CA ASP A 195 -3.65 -19.84 19.89
C ASP A 195 -2.67 -18.72 19.55
N LEU A 196 -1.39 -18.89 19.91
CA LEU A 196 -0.34 -17.90 19.61
C LEU A 196 -0.07 -17.76 18.10
N VAL A 197 -0.63 -18.66 17.31
CA VAL A 197 -0.47 -18.76 15.86
C VAL A 197 -1.75 -18.35 15.11
N GLU A 198 -2.75 -17.81 15.82
CA GLU A 198 -3.96 -17.28 15.19
C GLU A 198 -3.64 -16.08 14.28
N PRO A 199 -4.43 -15.84 13.20
CA PRO A 199 -4.19 -14.75 12.26
C PRO A 199 -4.04 -13.37 12.92
N ASN A 200 -4.84 -13.10 13.97
CA ASN A 200 -4.76 -11.83 14.70
C ASN A 200 -3.42 -11.65 15.43
N MET A 201 -2.82 -12.74 15.93
CA MET A 201 -1.50 -12.72 16.56
C MET A 201 -0.38 -12.70 15.52
N GLU A 202 -0.59 -13.31 14.35
CA GLU A 202 0.35 -13.27 13.22
C GLU A 202 0.55 -11.83 12.70
N GLU A 203 -0.52 -11.04 12.59
CA GLU A 203 -0.42 -9.63 12.22
C GLU A 203 0.42 -8.80 13.22
N LYS A 204 0.30 -9.12 14.52
CA LYS A 204 1.04 -8.44 15.60
C LYS A 204 2.50 -8.89 15.69
N THR A 205 2.79 -10.14 15.32
CA THR A 205 4.14 -10.73 15.34
C THR A 205 4.89 -10.60 14.00
N THR A 206 4.45 -9.68 13.15
CA THR A 206 5.14 -9.39 11.89
C THR A 206 6.62 -9.07 12.11
N PRO A 207 7.50 -9.46 11.16
CA PRO A 207 8.92 -9.10 11.22
C PRO A 207 9.07 -7.60 11.44
N GLY A 208 9.94 -7.19 12.36
CA GLY A 208 10.16 -5.81 12.80
C GLY A 208 9.55 -5.51 14.16
N SER A 209 8.43 -6.14 14.55
CA SER A 209 7.74 -5.82 15.80
C SER A 209 8.58 -6.10 17.05
N LYS A 210 8.54 -5.19 18.03
CA LYS A 210 9.08 -5.43 19.37
C LYS A 210 8.10 -6.27 20.18
N VAL A 211 8.57 -7.40 20.70
CA VAL A 211 7.75 -8.37 21.42
C VAL A 211 8.42 -8.75 22.74
N ARG A 212 7.61 -8.93 23.77
CA ARG A 212 7.98 -9.57 25.02
C ARG A 212 7.54 -11.03 24.93
N VAL A 213 8.48 -11.95 25.07
CA VAL A 213 8.19 -13.37 25.01
C VAL A 213 8.39 -13.98 26.39
N LEU A 214 7.35 -14.65 26.87
CA LEU A 214 7.37 -15.47 28.08
C LEU A 214 7.39 -16.92 27.64
N GLY A 215 8.34 -17.71 28.15
CA GLY A 215 8.43 -19.09 27.74
C GLY A 215 9.44 -19.92 28.52
N ILE A 216 9.48 -21.19 28.17
CA ILE A 216 10.35 -22.19 28.79
C ILE A 216 11.54 -22.41 27.87
N LEU A 217 12.75 -22.30 28.41
CA LEU A 217 13.96 -22.56 27.65
C LEU A 217 14.20 -24.07 27.50
N LYS A 218 14.31 -24.56 26.27
CA LYS A 218 14.54 -25.96 25.92
C LYS A 218 15.81 -26.14 25.09
N GLU A 219 16.42 -27.32 25.22
CA GLU A 219 17.52 -27.75 24.37
C GLU A 219 17.02 -28.48 23.12
N VAL A 220 17.60 -28.18 21.96
CA VAL A 220 17.27 -28.78 20.68
C VAL A 220 18.51 -29.49 20.12
N PRO A 221 18.45 -30.80 19.86
CA PRO A 221 19.58 -31.53 19.30
C PRO A 221 19.88 -31.07 17.87
N VAL A 222 21.17 -30.83 17.58
CA VAL A 222 21.66 -30.51 16.24
C VAL A 222 22.07 -31.81 15.52
N PRO A 223 21.37 -32.23 14.46
CA PRO A 223 21.77 -33.40 13.70
C PRO A 223 23.02 -33.09 12.85
N LEU A 224 24.00 -33.99 12.87
CA LEU A 224 25.16 -33.95 11.97
C LEU A 224 24.75 -34.44 10.57
N PRO A 225 25.49 -34.08 9.50
CA PRO A 225 25.24 -34.55 8.14
C PRO A 225 25.24 -36.09 8.00
N SER A 226 25.93 -36.79 8.90
CA SER A 226 25.98 -38.25 9.03
C SER A 226 24.72 -38.87 9.66
N GLY A 227 23.75 -38.05 10.12
CA GLY A 227 22.52 -38.50 10.77
C GLY A 227 22.65 -38.81 12.27
N SER A 228 23.86 -38.73 12.84
CA SER A 228 24.12 -38.82 14.29
C SER A 228 23.81 -37.50 15.00
N ILE A 229 23.44 -37.57 16.28
CA ILE A 229 23.16 -36.39 17.10
C ILE A 229 24.50 -35.78 17.56
N SER A 230 24.66 -34.47 17.44
CA SER A 230 25.83 -33.73 17.93
C SER A 230 25.85 -33.66 19.46
N THR A 231 27.04 -33.58 20.06
CA THR A 231 27.20 -33.27 21.50
C THR A 231 26.89 -31.81 21.83
N ARG A 232 26.73 -30.97 20.81
CA ARG A 232 26.29 -29.57 20.94
C ARG A 232 24.80 -29.47 20.67
N PHE A 233 24.07 -28.97 21.65
CA PHE A 233 22.65 -28.66 21.56
C PHE A 233 22.48 -27.16 21.31
N ASP A 234 21.50 -26.81 20.47
CA ASP A 234 21.06 -25.43 20.32
C ASP A 234 20.01 -25.11 21.38
N LEU A 235 19.92 -23.85 21.79
CA LEU A 235 18.88 -23.39 22.71
C LEU A 235 17.70 -22.82 21.92
N ALA A 236 16.49 -23.15 22.35
CA ALA A 236 15.27 -22.56 21.83
C ALA A 236 14.27 -22.31 22.96
N LEU A 237 13.41 -21.31 22.80
CA LEU A 237 12.33 -21.04 23.74
C LEU A 237 11.03 -21.64 23.22
N GLU A 238 10.31 -22.36 24.07
CA GLU A 238 8.90 -22.68 23.84
C GLU A 238 8.06 -21.58 24.49
N ALA A 239 7.34 -20.80 23.68
CA ALA A 239 6.58 -19.67 24.20
C ALA A 239 5.35 -20.16 24.97
N ASN A 240 5.21 -19.67 26.20
CA ASN A 240 3.95 -19.74 26.91
C ASN A 240 3.04 -18.59 26.48
N ASN A 241 3.55 -17.35 26.42
CA ASN A 241 2.78 -16.20 25.96
C ASN A 241 3.69 -15.24 25.18
N LEU A 242 3.10 -14.51 24.24
CA LEU A 242 3.78 -13.48 23.47
C LEU A 242 2.97 -12.20 23.54
N ILE A 243 3.61 -11.14 24.05
CA ILE A 243 2.99 -9.84 24.25
C ILE A 243 3.67 -8.85 23.29
N PRO A 244 2.98 -8.37 22.25
CA PRO A 244 3.52 -7.33 21.39
C PRO A 244 3.61 -6.02 22.18
N LEU A 245 4.79 -5.38 22.16
CA LEU A 245 5.02 -4.08 22.80
C LEU A 245 4.68 -2.92 21.86
N GLU A 246 4.73 -3.15 20.54
CA GLU A 246 4.30 -2.19 19.52
C GLU A 246 2.84 -2.45 19.13
N THR A 247 1.91 -1.64 19.63
CA THR A 247 0.51 -1.64 19.21
C THR A 247 0.25 -0.59 18.14
N THR A 248 -0.59 -0.93 17.16
CA THR A 248 -1.09 0.02 16.15
C THR A 248 -2.06 0.99 16.80
N TYR A 249 -2.20 2.21 16.24
CA TYR A 249 -3.19 3.19 16.72
C TYR A 249 -4.61 2.61 16.80
N GLU A 250 -4.95 1.60 15.99
CA GLU A 250 -6.27 0.96 15.92
C GLU A 250 -6.49 -0.14 16.99
N ASP A 251 -5.42 -0.62 17.63
CA ASP A 251 -5.46 -1.72 18.61
C ASP A 251 -5.14 -1.28 20.05
N LEU A 252 -5.01 0.03 20.28
CA LEU A 252 -4.86 0.58 21.62
C LEU A 252 -6.22 0.46 22.33
N ASP A 253 -6.28 -0.43 23.32
CA ASP A 253 -7.43 -0.55 24.22
C ASP A 253 -7.50 0.71 25.11
N ILE A 254 -8.52 1.53 24.89
CA ILE A 254 -8.77 2.74 25.67
C ILE A 254 -9.76 2.37 26.76
N SER A 255 -9.33 2.48 28.01
CA SER A 255 -10.23 2.24 29.14
C SER A 255 -11.29 3.35 29.23
N GLU A 256 -12.42 3.08 29.89
CA GLU A 256 -13.44 4.11 30.13
C GLU A 256 -12.89 5.28 30.97
N GLU A 257 -11.90 5.03 31.84
CA GLU A 257 -11.20 6.06 32.62
C GLU A 257 -10.31 6.93 31.73
N ASP A 258 -9.54 6.33 30.83
CA ASP A 258 -8.71 7.04 29.86
C ASP A 258 -9.58 7.89 28.91
N GLU A 259 -10.71 7.35 28.44
CA GLU A 259 -11.65 8.07 27.58
C GLU A 259 -12.22 9.31 28.28
N ARG A 260 -12.54 9.20 29.58
CA ARG A 260 -12.99 10.36 30.37
C ARG A 260 -11.91 11.42 30.49
N GLN A 261 -10.66 11.03 30.76
CA GLN A 261 -9.53 11.96 30.82
C GLN A 261 -9.27 12.64 29.48
N ILE A 262 -9.39 11.89 28.38
CA ILE A 262 -9.23 12.43 27.01
C ILE A 262 -10.32 13.47 26.71
N GLN A 263 -11.57 13.20 27.09
CA GLN A 263 -12.67 14.15 26.89
C GLN A 263 -12.49 15.41 27.74
N GLU A 264 -12.12 15.26 29.01
CA GLU A 264 -11.84 16.39 29.91
C GLU A 264 -10.69 17.28 29.38
N LEU A 265 -9.63 16.67 28.84
CA LEU A 265 -8.56 17.41 28.18
C LEU A 265 -9.03 18.12 26.91
N ALA A 266 -9.89 17.50 26.11
CA ALA A 266 -10.38 18.07 24.85
C ALA A 266 -11.32 19.27 25.05
N GLU A 267 -11.99 19.37 26.20
CA GLU A 267 -12.82 20.53 26.57
C GLU A 267 -11.98 21.78 26.89
N ASP A 268 -10.67 21.62 27.16
CA ASP A 268 -9.78 22.74 27.45
C ASP A 268 -9.47 23.56 26.18
N PRO A 269 -9.78 24.88 26.14
CA PRO A 269 -9.48 25.72 24.99
C PRO A 269 -7.98 25.83 24.69
N GLU A 270 -7.10 25.57 25.66
CA GLU A 270 -5.65 25.61 25.49
C GLU A 270 -5.04 24.22 25.21
N VAL A 271 -5.84 23.19 24.89
CA VAL A 271 -5.32 21.82 24.70
C VAL A 271 -4.22 21.75 23.63
N PHE A 272 -4.33 22.53 22.56
CA PHE A 272 -3.33 22.53 21.48
C PHE A 272 -1.96 23.03 21.96
N THR A 273 -1.95 24.09 22.76
CA THR A 273 -0.77 24.64 23.43
C THR A 273 -0.15 23.66 24.42
N LYS A 274 -0.96 22.98 25.23
CA LYS A 274 -0.48 21.94 26.17
C LYS A 274 0.13 20.74 25.44
N LEU A 275 -0.49 20.31 24.34
CA LEU A 275 0.03 19.25 23.47
C LEU A 275 1.36 19.67 22.83
N ARG A 276 1.48 20.92 22.39
CA ARG A 276 2.72 21.49 21.84
C ARG A 276 3.86 21.47 22.86
N ASP A 277 3.61 21.94 24.09
CA ASP A 277 4.64 22.06 25.12
C ASP A 277 5.05 20.71 25.71
N SER A 278 4.16 19.73 25.61
CA SER A 278 4.46 18.33 25.93
C SER A 278 5.38 17.65 24.90
N ILE A 279 5.45 18.16 23.65
CA ILE A 279 6.39 17.66 22.64
C ILE A 279 7.78 18.27 22.83
N ALA A 280 8.78 17.41 23.02
CA ALA A 280 10.19 17.76 23.14
C ALA A 280 10.44 18.88 24.15
N SER A 281 10.01 18.67 25.41
CA SER A 281 10.23 19.61 26.53
C SER A 281 11.71 19.96 26.76
N SER A 282 12.63 19.13 26.25
CA SER A 282 14.07 19.39 26.27
C SER A 282 14.55 20.48 25.33
N ILE A 283 13.76 20.83 24.32
CA ILE A 283 14.10 21.86 23.34
C ILE A 283 13.33 23.13 23.71
N TRP A 284 14.07 24.22 23.93
CA TRP A 284 13.48 25.54 24.14
C TRP A 284 13.11 26.18 22.79
N GLY A 285 11.97 26.87 22.73
CA GLY A 285 11.49 27.55 21.53
C GLY A 285 10.93 26.62 20.45
N TYR A 286 11.01 27.08 19.19
CA TYR A 286 10.47 26.42 17.98
C TYR A 286 8.98 26.06 18.05
N GLU A 287 8.16 26.97 18.56
CA GLU A 287 6.72 26.76 18.78
C GLU A 287 6.00 26.26 17.52
N GLN A 288 6.19 26.93 16.37
CA GLN A 288 5.52 26.57 15.11
C GLN A 288 5.94 25.18 14.58
N ILE A 289 7.18 24.77 14.88
CA ILE A 289 7.68 23.44 14.50
C ILE A 289 7.04 22.39 15.40
N LYS A 290 6.97 22.63 16.72
CA LYS A 290 6.30 21.74 17.67
C LYS A 290 4.81 21.59 17.34
N GLU A 291 4.12 22.68 17.03
CA GLU A 291 2.72 22.67 16.56
C GLU A 291 2.55 21.79 15.33
N SER A 292 3.44 21.92 14.36
CA SER A 292 3.40 21.09 13.14
C SER A 292 3.66 19.61 13.43
N LEU A 293 4.54 19.29 14.38
CA LEU A 293 4.79 17.91 14.82
C LEU A 293 3.55 17.31 15.51
N VAL A 294 2.84 18.09 16.34
CA VAL A 294 1.54 17.68 16.90
C VAL A 294 0.60 17.34 15.74
N LEU A 295 0.39 18.27 14.80
CA LEU A 295 -0.51 18.04 13.65
C LEU A 295 -0.12 16.80 12.82
N GLN A 296 1.18 16.54 12.64
CA GLN A 296 1.66 15.34 11.96
C GLN A 296 1.27 14.05 12.71
N MET A 297 1.30 14.05 14.04
CA MET A 297 0.90 12.90 14.84
C MET A 297 -0.59 12.57 14.72
N PHE A 298 -1.47 13.58 14.63
CA PHE A 298 -2.91 13.38 14.42
C PHE A 298 -3.27 13.05 12.97
N GLY A 299 -2.60 13.70 12.00
CA GLY A 299 -2.78 13.50 10.55
C GLY A 299 -4.17 13.91 10.03
N GLY A 300 -4.29 14.14 8.72
CA GLY A 300 -5.55 14.45 8.06
C GLY A 300 -6.46 13.24 7.84
N VAL A 301 -7.57 13.43 7.12
CA VAL A 301 -8.52 12.36 6.78
C VAL A 301 -8.21 11.79 5.41
N LYS A 302 -8.14 10.46 5.30
CA LYS A 302 -8.01 9.78 4.01
C LYS A 302 -9.35 9.83 3.28
N LYS A 303 -9.39 10.51 2.13
CA LYS A 303 -10.61 10.65 1.31
C LYS A 303 -10.54 9.77 0.08
N ARG A 304 -11.65 9.10 -0.23
CA ARG A 304 -11.87 8.45 -1.53
C ARG A 304 -12.74 9.36 -2.37
N SER A 305 -12.22 9.74 -3.54
CA SER A 305 -13.02 10.43 -4.56
C SER A 305 -13.93 9.43 -5.27
N ASP A 306 -15.02 9.92 -5.89
CA ASP A 306 -15.96 9.10 -6.67
C ASP A 306 -15.28 8.39 -7.86
N ASP A 307 -14.19 8.99 -8.36
CA ASP A 307 -13.29 8.44 -9.39
C ASP A 307 -12.40 7.27 -8.90
N GLY A 308 -12.48 6.89 -7.62
CA GLY A 308 -11.70 5.81 -7.01
C GLY A 308 -10.25 6.19 -6.67
N THR A 309 -9.86 7.44 -6.89
CA THR A 309 -8.58 7.97 -6.39
C THR A 309 -8.63 8.13 -4.88
N ILE A 310 -7.58 7.66 -4.22
CA ILE A 310 -7.41 7.81 -2.77
C ILE A 310 -6.48 8.99 -2.56
N SER A 311 -6.97 10.02 -1.88
CA SER A 311 -6.14 11.13 -1.41
C SER A 311 -5.53 10.75 -0.06
N ARG A 312 -4.22 10.94 0.08
CA ARG A 312 -3.50 10.71 1.33
C ARG A 312 -3.99 11.71 2.40
N GLY A 313 -4.15 11.24 3.63
CA GLY A 313 -4.40 12.07 4.82
C GLY A 313 -3.12 12.43 5.57
N ASP A 314 -2.06 11.64 5.38
CA ASP A 314 -0.77 11.81 6.07
C ASP A 314 -0.04 13.11 5.70
N ILE A 315 0.62 13.69 6.70
CA ILE A 315 1.36 14.95 6.61
C ILE A 315 2.85 14.64 6.61
N HIS A 316 3.60 15.25 5.70
CA HIS A 316 5.04 15.10 5.63
C HIS A 316 5.74 16.41 5.98
N LEU A 317 6.73 16.33 6.88
CA LEU A 317 7.49 17.46 7.39
C LEU A 317 8.97 17.29 7.04
N PHE A 318 9.62 18.40 6.67
CA PHE A 318 11.06 18.42 6.43
C PHE A 318 11.73 19.55 7.24
N LEU A 319 12.71 19.19 8.07
CA LEU A 319 13.49 20.12 8.88
C LEU A 319 14.88 20.29 8.26
N ILE A 320 15.19 21.48 7.75
CA ILE A 320 16.53 21.81 7.26
C ILE A 320 17.16 22.86 8.17
N GLY A 321 18.42 22.68 8.53
CA GLY A 321 19.03 23.59 9.48
C GLY A 321 20.55 23.57 9.52
N ASP A 322 21.14 24.51 10.23
CA ASP A 322 22.54 24.42 10.61
C ASP A 322 22.77 23.24 11.59
N PRO A 323 23.99 22.69 11.70
CA PRO A 323 24.37 21.73 12.73
C PRO A 323 24.23 22.36 14.12
N GLY A 324 23.67 21.62 15.07
CA GLY A 324 23.52 22.08 16.46
C GLY A 324 22.11 22.52 16.86
N VAL A 325 21.22 22.78 15.91
CA VAL A 325 19.83 23.25 16.16
C VAL A 325 18.84 22.13 16.58
N ALA A 326 19.31 21.12 17.31
CA ALA A 326 18.53 20.02 17.90
C ALA A 326 17.69 19.12 16.96
N LYS A 327 17.80 19.23 15.62
CA LYS A 327 17.03 18.44 14.63
C LYS A 327 16.98 16.93 14.91
N SER A 328 18.13 16.30 15.14
CA SER A 328 18.22 14.86 15.40
C SER A 328 17.59 14.46 16.74
N VAL A 329 17.58 15.36 17.72
CA VAL A 329 16.93 15.13 19.03
C VAL A 329 15.41 15.12 18.84
N THR A 330 14.88 16.07 18.07
CA THR A 330 13.45 16.13 17.70
C THR A 330 12.99 14.86 17.00
N LEU A 331 13.75 14.39 16.00
CA LEU A 331 13.45 13.14 15.27
C LEU A 331 13.38 11.93 16.19
N LYS A 332 14.38 11.77 17.08
CA LYS A 332 14.44 10.65 18.03
C LYS A 332 13.30 10.68 19.05
N PHE A 333 12.93 11.87 19.50
CA PHE A 333 11.80 12.04 20.41
C PHE A 333 10.49 11.59 19.75
N ILE A 334 10.22 12.05 18.52
CA ILE A 334 9.02 11.65 17.78
C ILE A 334 9.01 10.16 17.45
N SER A 335 10.16 9.56 17.09
CA SER A 335 10.21 8.11 16.83
C SER A 335 9.88 7.26 18.05
N ASN A 336 10.13 7.77 19.27
CA ASN A 336 9.84 7.06 20.51
C ASN A 336 8.38 7.23 20.98
N ILE A 337 7.77 8.38 20.68
CA ILE A 337 6.36 8.62 21.02
C ILE A 337 5.43 7.98 19.99
N ALA A 338 5.72 8.11 18.70
CA ALA A 338 4.86 7.58 17.66
C ALA A 338 4.80 6.04 17.71
N PRO A 339 3.62 5.41 17.77
CA PRO A 339 3.49 3.97 17.59
C PRO A 339 3.97 3.58 16.18
N LYS A 340 4.78 2.50 16.12
CA LYS A 340 5.53 2.08 14.93
C LYS A 340 6.45 3.18 14.36
N GLY A 341 6.97 4.06 15.22
CA GLY A 341 8.00 5.02 14.90
C GLY A 341 9.33 4.34 14.55
N ARG A 342 9.95 4.70 13.42
CA ARG A 342 11.27 4.19 13.02
C ARG A 342 12.24 5.33 12.76
N TYR A 343 13.40 5.28 13.39
CA TYR A 343 14.49 6.22 13.13
C TYR A 343 15.54 5.60 12.21
N ILE A 344 15.94 6.34 11.18
CA ILE A 344 16.89 5.92 10.16
C ILE A 344 17.86 7.07 9.87
N VAL A 345 19.13 6.73 9.64
CA VAL A 345 20.15 7.68 9.19
C VAL A 345 20.38 7.49 7.69
N GLY A 346 20.29 8.57 6.91
CA GLY A 346 20.32 8.56 5.45
C GLY A 346 21.52 7.84 4.86
N LYS A 347 22.73 8.04 5.40
CA LYS A 347 23.94 7.35 4.93
C LYS A 347 23.89 5.82 5.11
N ALA A 348 23.19 5.33 6.12
CA ALA A 348 23.03 3.90 6.39
C ALA A 348 21.81 3.28 5.68
N ALA A 349 20.97 4.12 5.08
CA ALA A 349 19.68 3.76 4.54
C ALA A 349 19.78 3.48 3.04
N THR A 350 19.98 2.22 2.68
CA THR A 350 19.89 1.81 1.27
C THR A 350 18.44 1.77 0.80
N GLY A 351 18.18 1.94 -0.49
CA GLY A 351 16.84 1.85 -1.06
C GLY A 351 16.19 0.50 -0.77
N ALA A 352 17.01 -0.56 -0.67
CA ALA A 352 16.61 -1.90 -0.25
C ALA A 352 16.21 -1.94 1.25
N GLY A 353 16.99 -1.30 2.13
CA GLY A 353 16.70 -1.20 3.56
C GLY A 353 15.51 -0.29 3.91
N ILE A 354 15.17 0.67 3.05
CA ILE A 354 14.00 1.54 3.22
C ILE A 354 12.72 0.87 2.71
N THR A 355 12.79 0.24 1.52
CA THR A 355 11.62 -0.38 0.89
C THR A 355 11.40 -1.80 1.38
N ALA A 356 12.00 -2.77 0.71
CA ALA A 356 12.03 -4.17 1.10
C ALA A 356 13.03 -4.91 0.22
N THR A 357 13.59 -5.98 0.77
CA THR A 357 14.59 -6.82 0.11
C THR A 357 14.09 -8.25 -0.03
N VAL A 358 14.74 -9.01 -0.91
CA VAL A 358 14.47 -10.43 -1.06
C VAL A 358 15.74 -11.16 -0.68
N VAL A 359 15.65 -11.99 0.35
CA VAL A 359 16.76 -12.77 0.89
C VAL A 359 16.50 -14.24 0.63
N ARG A 360 17.55 -15.04 0.43
CA ARG A 360 17.41 -16.48 0.24
C ARG A 360 17.40 -17.17 1.61
N ASP A 361 16.32 -17.86 1.93
CA ASP A 361 16.19 -18.62 3.17
C ASP A 361 16.78 -20.02 2.98
N GLU A 362 17.83 -20.34 3.73
CA GLU A 362 18.53 -21.64 3.70
C GLU A 362 17.67 -22.79 4.22
N PHE A 363 16.72 -22.52 5.13
CA PHE A 363 15.82 -23.53 5.68
C PHE A 363 14.69 -23.87 4.70
N LEU A 364 14.13 -22.87 4.02
CA LEU A 364 13.05 -23.03 3.04
C LEU A 364 13.57 -23.40 1.63
N LYS A 365 14.89 -23.35 1.40
CA LYS A 365 15.50 -23.47 0.05
C LYS A 365 14.81 -22.56 -0.97
N GLY A 366 14.39 -21.37 -0.54
CA GLY A 366 13.55 -20.44 -1.31
C GLY A 366 13.92 -18.97 -1.08
N TRP A 367 13.15 -18.06 -1.68
CA TRP A 367 13.30 -16.60 -1.51
C TRP A 367 12.25 -16.08 -0.52
N SER A 368 12.67 -15.38 0.52
CA SER A 368 11.83 -14.70 1.50
C SER A 368 11.92 -13.19 1.33
N LEU A 369 10.80 -12.48 1.51
CA LEU A 369 10.78 -11.02 1.46
C LEU A 369 11.05 -10.46 2.87
N GLU A 370 12.07 -9.63 2.99
CA GLU A 370 12.36 -8.85 4.19
C GLU A 370 11.80 -7.44 4.00
N ALA A 371 10.87 -7.03 4.86
CA ALA A 371 10.33 -5.69 4.84
C ALA A 371 11.40 -4.67 5.27
N GLY A 372 11.54 -3.60 4.50
CA GLY A 372 12.40 -2.47 4.85
C GLY A 372 11.67 -1.50 5.78
N ALA A 373 12.40 -0.55 6.33
CA ALA A 373 11.95 0.29 7.44
C ALA A 373 10.66 1.08 7.17
N MET A 374 10.40 1.48 5.91
CA MET A 374 9.17 2.20 5.54
C MET A 374 7.96 1.26 5.44
N VAL A 375 8.15 0.00 5.04
CA VAL A 375 7.07 -1.00 5.05
C VAL A 375 6.75 -1.41 6.49
N LEU A 376 7.78 -1.46 7.34
CA LEU A 376 7.63 -1.74 8.79
C LEU A 376 6.91 -0.61 9.54
N ALA A 377 7.12 0.65 9.14
CA ALA A 377 6.49 1.82 9.74
C ALA A 377 5.05 2.07 9.23
N ASN A 378 4.38 1.09 8.61
CA ASN A 378 3.03 1.24 8.06
C ASN A 378 2.02 1.74 9.12
N LYS A 379 1.23 2.76 8.76
CA LYS A 379 0.34 3.58 9.61
C LYS A 379 1.05 4.33 10.76
N GLY A 380 2.38 4.41 10.73
CA GLY A 380 3.22 5.09 11.70
C GLY A 380 4.00 6.26 11.09
N ILE A 381 5.11 6.63 11.76
CA ILE A 381 5.99 7.72 11.35
C ILE A 381 7.41 7.19 11.10
N ILE A 382 7.97 7.50 9.94
CA ILE A 382 9.38 7.24 9.62
C ILE A 382 10.17 8.54 9.76
N CYS A 383 11.17 8.52 10.64
CA CYS A 383 12.07 9.61 10.94
C CYS A 383 13.40 9.38 10.20
N ILE A 384 13.72 10.26 9.24
CA ILE A 384 14.93 10.14 8.41
C ILE A 384 15.86 11.30 8.72
N ASP A 385 17.02 11.01 9.28
CA ASP A 385 18.09 11.98 9.52
C ASP A 385 19.08 12.00 8.36
N GLU A 386 19.77 13.13 8.14
CA GLU A 386 20.75 13.32 7.06
C GLU A 386 20.26 12.86 5.67
N ILE A 387 19.02 13.22 5.30
CA ILE A 387 18.42 12.81 4.02
C ILE A 387 19.23 13.27 2.79
N GLU A 388 20.01 14.34 2.92
CA GLU A 388 20.91 14.85 1.87
C GLU A 388 22.03 13.87 1.53
N LYS A 389 22.47 13.05 2.49
CA LYS A 389 23.58 12.09 2.30
C LYS A 389 23.13 10.78 1.67
N MET A 390 21.84 10.64 1.36
CA MET A 390 21.33 9.47 0.67
C MET A 390 21.71 9.49 -0.81
N ASP A 391 22.07 8.32 -1.33
CA ASP A 391 22.30 8.14 -2.75
C ASP A 391 21.04 8.51 -3.56
N PRO A 392 21.17 9.19 -4.72
CA PRO A 392 20.02 9.59 -5.53
C PRO A 392 19.10 8.42 -5.93
N SER A 393 19.66 7.21 -6.11
CA SER A 393 18.87 6.00 -6.39
C SER A 393 17.97 5.61 -5.23
N ASP A 394 18.44 5.78 -4.00
CA ASP A 394 17.73 5.42 -2.78
C ASP A 394 16.66 6.46 -2.44
N ARG A 395 16.96 7.74 -2.71
CA ARG A 395 15.98 8.82 -2.67
C ARG A 395 14.82 8.58 -3.65
N SER A 396 15.13 8.04 -4.84
CA SER A 396 14.10 7.69 -5.82
C SER A 396 13.17 6.57 -5.36
N ALA A 397 13.63 5.66 -4.50
CA ALA A 397 12.78 4.57 -3.98
C ALA A 397 11.67 5.08 -3.05
N MET A 398 11.91 6.21 -2.37
CA MET A 398 10.91 6.83 -1.48
C MET A 398 9.86 7.64 -2.22
N HIS A 399 10.11 8.05 -3.47
CA HIS A 399 9.17 8.84 -4.25
C HIS A 399 7.78 8.19 -4.32
N GLU A 400 7.74 6.89 -4.61
CA GLU A 400 6.49 6.16 -4.75
C GLU A 400 5.69 6.19 -3.44
N ALA A 401 6.34 5.93 -2.32
CA ALA A 401 5.69 5.87 -1.02
C ALA A 401 5.22 7.23 -0.51
N LEU A 402 6.04 8.28 -0.68
CA LEU A 402 5.66 9.64 -0.31
C LEU A 402 4.41 10.12 -1.08
N GLU A 403 4.28 9.78 -2.36
CA GLU A 403 3.15 10.25 -3.18
C GLU A 403 1.91 9.35 -3.07
N GLN A 404 2.13 8.04 -3.20
CA GLN A 404 1.08 7.05 -3.45
C GLN A 404 0.90 6.08 -2.28
N GLN A 405 1.67 6.25 -1.19
CA GLN A 405 1.57 5.43 0.02
C GLN A 405 1.67 3.92 -0.24
N THR A 406 2.49 3.57 -1.24
CA THR A 406 2.69 2.21 -1.72
C THR A 406 4.14 2.04 -2.14
N VAL A 407 4.67 0.83 -2.00
CA VAL A 407 6.04 0.48 -2.39
C VAL A 407 6.00 -0.71 -3.33
N THR A 408 6.55 -0.54 -4.53
CA THR A 408 6.77 -1.66 -5.46
C THR A 408 8.18 -2.23 -5.32
N ILE A 409 8.27 -3.57 -5.27
CA ILE A 409 9.49 -4.35 -5.07
C ILE A 409 9.65 -5.29 -6.26
N SER A 410 10.33 -4.83 -7.30
CA SER A 410 10.54 -5.63 -8.52
C SER A 410 11.82 -6.49 -8.49
N LYS A 411 12.21 -7.03 -7.32
CA LYS A 411 13.44 -7.84 -7.16
C LYS A 411 13.13 -9.34 -7.10
N ALA A 412 14.06 -10.17 -7.60
CA ALA A 412 14.09 -11.63 -7.46
C ALA A 412 12.76 -12.38 -7.74
N ASN A 413 12.10 -12.07 -8.87
CA ASN A 413 10.87 -12.75 -9.31
C ASN A 413 9.64 -12.57 -8.40
N VAL A 414 9.62 -11.58 -7.49
CA VAL A 414 8.54 -11.42 -6.50
C VAL A 414 7.31 -10.62 -7.01
N GLN A 415 7.39 -9.93 -8.15
CA GLN A 415 6.34 -8.97 -8.56
C GLN A 415 5.90 -8.97 -10.04
N ALA A 416 6.02 -10.08 -10.76
CA ALA A 416 5.23 -10.27 -11.98
C ALA A 416 4.53 -11.60 -11.94
N CYS A 417 3.29 -11.54 -12.38
CA CYS A 417 2.28 -12.46 -11.93
C CYS A 417 1.74 -13.30 -13.07
N TYR A 418 1.72 -12.78 -14.30
CA TYR A 418 1.11 -13.43 -15.44
C TYR A 418 2.13 -13.76 -16.51
N SER A 419 1.91 -14.87 -17.20
CA SER A 419 2.69 -15.28 -18.36
C SER A 419 2.45 -14.38 -19.58
N GLU A 420 3.43 -14.32 -20.48
CA GLU A 420 3.43 -13.48 -21.70
C GLU A 420 2.21 -13.65 -22.62
N ASP A 421 1.55 -14.81 -22.57
CA ASP A 421 0.37 -15.17 -23.37
C ASP A 421 -0.97 -14.69 -22.75
N THR A 422 -0.93 -14.01 -21.60
CA THR A 422 -2.11 -13.44 -20.95
C THR A 422 -2.47 -12.07 -21.54
N GLU A 423 -3.76 -11.86 -21.78
CA GLU A 423 -4.34 -10.62 -22.30
C GLU A 423 -5.05 -9.85 -21.19
N VAL A 424 -5.19 -8.54 -21.36
CA VAL A 424 -5.86 -7.62 -20.43
C VAL A 424 -7.03 -6.95 -21.12
N LEU A 425 -8.12 -6.75 -20.39
CA LEU A 425 -9.29 -6.04 -20.89
C LEU A 425 -9.03 -4.52 -20.84
N THR A 426 -8.98 -3.90 -22.01
CA THR A 426 -8.84 -2.44 -22.20
C THR A 426 -10.15 -1.83 -22.70
N GLU A 427 -10.24 -0.51 -22.76
CA GLU A 427 -11.37 0.20 -23.38
C GLU A 427 -11.57 -0.16 -24.87
N GLU A 428 -10.52 -0.67 -25.52
CA GLU A 428 -10.54 -1.17 -26.89
C GLU A 428 -10.85 -2.68 -27.02
N GLY A 429 -11.10 -3.36 -25.90
CA GLY A 429 -11.24 -4.81 -25.83
C GLY A 429 -9.96 -5.52 -25.37
N TRP A 430 -9.80 -6.79 -25.72
CA TRP A 430 -8.68 -7.62 -25.25
C TRP A 430 -7.39 -7.30 -26.01
N LYS A 431 -6.35 -6.92 -25.26
CA LYS A 431 -5.02 -6.60 -25.79
C LYS A 431 -3.94 -7.35 -25.02
N LYS A 432 -2.81 -7.64 -25.67
CA LYS A 432 -1.61 -8.12 -24.98
C LYS A 432 -0.96 -6.98 -24.21
N TYR A 433 -0.19 -7.29 -23.17
CA TYR A 433 0.48 -6.27 -22.35
C TYR A 433 1.35 -5.29 -23.16
N SER A 434 1.94 -5.74 -24.28
CA SER A 434 2.75 -4.91 -25.19
C SER A 434 1.94 -3.88 -25.98
N GLU A 435 0.63 -4.09 -26.13
CA GLU A 435 -0.26 -3.27 -26.97
C GLU A 435 -1.12 -2.31 -26.15
N VAL A 436 -1.11 -2.41 -24.81
CA VAL A 436 -1.96 -1.58 -23.93
C VAL A 436 -1.52 -0.11 -23.94
N GLY A 437 -0.21 0.16 -23.96
CA GLY A 437 0.30 1.54 -24.02
C GLY A 437 -0.22 2.43 -22.88
N ASN A 438 -1.04 3.43 -23.20
CA ASN A 438 -1.68 4.35 -22.24
C ASN A 438 -3.20 4.12 -22.10
N LEU A 439 -3.73 3.04 -22.67
CA LEU A 439 -5.16 2.75 -22.65
C LEU A 439 -5.66 2.48 -21.22
N LYS A 440 -6.92 2.82 -20.95
CA LYS A 440 -7.56 2.45 -19.68
C LYS A 440 -7.79 0.95 -19.63
N ILE A 441 -7.53 0.35 -18.47
CA ILE A 441 -7.75 -1.08 -18.21
C ILE A 441 -8.93 -1.30 -17.28
N ALA A 442 -9.62 -2.42 -17.44
CA ALA A 442 -10.70 -2.83 -16.56
C ALA A 442 -10.14 -3.27 -15.19
N GLN A 443 -10.41 -2.49 -14.16
CA GLN A 443 -10.01 -2.71 -12.78
C GLN A 443 -11.23 -3.14 -11.95
N PHE A 444 -11.04 -4.06 -11.02
CA PHE A 444 -12.12 -4.58 -10.17
C PHE A 444 -11.98 -4.02 -8.75
N ASP A 445 -13.08 -3.48 -8.21
CA ASP A 445 -13.16 -2.99 -6.83
C ASP A 445 -13.84 -4.04 -5.94
N THR A 446 -13.11 -4.53 -4.94
CA THR A 446 -13.59 -5.55 -3.99
C THR A 446 -14.71 -5.05 -3.09
N ASN A 447 -14.80 -3.75 -2.83
CA ASN A 447 -15.79 -3.20 -1.89
C ASN A 447 -17.15 -3.02 -2.56
N LEU A 448 -17.14 -2.54 -3.80
CA LEU A 448 -18.34 -2.31 -4.60
C LEU A 448 -18.72 -3.51 -5.48
N ASN A 449 -17.90 -4.58 -5.47
CA ASN A 449 -18.05 -5.76 -6.32
C ASN A 449 -18.25 -5.42 -7.81
N SER A 450 -17.56 -4.37 -8.27
CA SER A 450 -17.79 -3.76 -9.59
C SER A 450 -16.51 -3.59 -10.41
N ILE A 451 -16.66 -3.57 -11.73
CA ILE A 451 -15.61 -3.32 -12.70
C ILE A 451 -15.70 -1.86 -13.17
N LYS A 452 -14.56 -1.17 -13.22
CA LYS A 452 -14.43 0.20 -13.76
C LYS A 452 -13.22 0.30 -14.69
N PHE A 453 -13.31 1.08 -15.76
CA PHE A 453 -12.15 1.38 -16.62
C PHE A 453 -11.34 2.53 -16.05
N LEU A 454 -10.13 2.24 -15.56
CA LEU A 454 -9.23 3.21 -14.95
C LEU A 454 -7.85 3.16 -15.62
N PRO A 455 -7.14 4.30 -15.71
CA PRO A 455 -5.76 4.30 -16.21
C PRO A 455 -4.87 3.46 -15.29
N HIS A 456 -3.96 2.69 -15.89
CA HIS A 456 -2.95 1.96 -15.11
C HIS A 456 -1.80 2.91 -14.73
N LYS A 457 -1.22 2.71 -13.54
CA LYS A 457 -0.11 3.54 -13.04
C LYS A 457 1.25 3.11 -13.59
N GLY A 458 1.33 1.95 -14.24
CA GLY A 458 2.56 1.42 -14.83
C GLY A 458 2.43 -0.05 -15.22
N LEU A 459 3.35 -0.52 -16.06
CA LEU A 459 3.47 -1.90 -16.54
C LEU A 459 4.86 -2.45 -16.16
N PHE A 460 4.90 -3.58 -15.48
CA PHE A 460 6.14 -4.27 -15.12
C PHE A 460 6.34 -5.49 -16.02
N THR A 461 7.56 -5.68 -16.55
CA THR A 461 7.92 -6.85 -17.37
C THR A 461 9.34 -7.33 -17.02
N TYR A 462 9.54 -8.64 -16.85
CA TYR A 462 10.87 -9.22 -16.67
C TYR A 462 10.92 -10.69 -17.13
N LYS A 463 12.13 -11.25 -17.28
CA LYS A 463 12.34 -12.66 -17.65
C LYS A 463 12.25 -13.56 -16.41
N TYR A 464 11.41 -14.59 -16.47
CA TYR A 464 11.20 -15.58 -15.41
C TYR A 464 11.50 -16.97 -15.93
N SER A 465 12.31 -17.71 -15.17
CA SER A 465 12.79 -19.05 -15.51
C SER A 465 12.68 -19.99 -14.29
N ASP A 466 11.46 -20.25 -13.85
CA ASP A 466 11.16 -21.12 -12.71
C ASP A 466 9.75 -21.73 -12.85
N LYS A 467 9.26 -22.44 -11.84
CA LYS A 467 7.93 -23.08 -11.83
C LYS A 467 6.81 -22.06 -11.65
N MET A 468 5.80 -22.11 -12.52
CA MET A 468 4.55 -21.37 -12.39
C MET A 468 3.39 -22.31 -12.06
N HIS A 469 2.39 -21.78 -11.35
CA HIS A 469 1.15 -22.47 -11.01
C HIS A 469 0.13 -22.32 -12.14
N HIS A 470 -0.17 -23.44 -12.80
CA HIS A 470 -1.17 -23.52 -13.85
C HIS A 470 -2.51 -24.00 -13.28
N TYR A 471 -3.45 -23.09 -13.12
CA TYR A 471 -4.84 -23.40 -12.81
C TYR A 471 -5.62 -23.61 -14.11
N LYS A 472 -5.88 -24.87 -14.45
CA LYS A 472 -6.61 -25.26 -15.66
C LYS A 472 -7.87 -26.05 -15.31
N THR A 473 -9.02 -25.48 -15.62
CA THR A 473 -10.32 -26.17 -15.68
C THR A 473 -10.96 -25.96 -17.05
N ARG A 474 -12.16 -26.51 -17.27
CA ARG A 474 -12.95 -26.19 -18.46
C ARG A 474 -13.29 -24.69 -18.57
N ARG A 475 -13.38 -23.97 -17.45
CA ARG A 475 -13.82 -22.56 -17.40
C ARG A 475 -12.75 -21.56 -16.93
N VAL A 476 -11.66 -22.04 -16.33
CA VAL A 476 -10.53 -21.23 -15.81
C VAL A 476 -9.24 -21.67 -16.49
N ASP A 477 -8.43 -20.70 -16.91
CA ASP A 477 -7.05 -20.94 -17.34
C ASP A 477 -6.22 -19.75 -16.83
N MET A 478 -5.41 -19.99 -15.82
CA MET A 478 -4.51 -18.98 -15.26
C MET A 478 -3.14 -19.62 -15.08
N LEU A 479 -2.09 -18.98 -15.58
CA LEU A 479 -0.72 -19.36 -15.28
C LEU A 479 -0.08 -18.20 -14.55
N VAL A 480 0.16 -18.44 -13.26
CA VAL A 480 0.62 -17.40 -12.34
C VAL A 480 1.84 -17.85 -11.58
N THR A 481 2.68 -16.91 -11.17
CA THR A 481 3.81 -17.21 -10.30
C THR A 481 3.32 -17.67 -8.92
N PRO A 482 4.09 -18.51 -8.18
CA PRO A 482 3.71 -18.97 -6.84
C PRO A 482 3.35 -17.84 -5.86
N ASN A 483 4.09 -16.72 -5.94
CA ASN A 483 3.89 -15.51 -5.13
C ASN A 483 2.69 -14.62 -5.56
N HIS A 484 1.95 -15.00 -6.60
CA HIS A 484 0.85 -14.18 -7.09
C HIS A 484 -0.33 -14.18 -6.10
N LYS A 485 -0.75 -12.99 -5.66
CA LYS A 485 -1.96 -12.82 -4.83
C LYS A 485 -3.23 -13.07 -5.67
N MET A 486 -4.00 -14.05 -5.22
CA MET A 486 -5.27 -14.45 -5.78
C MET A 486 -6.42 -14.03 -4.84
N LEU A 487 -7.35 -13.25 -5.36
CA LEU A 487 -8.68 -13.02 -4.84
C LEU A 487 -9.52 -14.30 -5.02
N ILE A 488 -9.76 -15.01 -3.92
CA ILE A 488 -10.49 -16.26 -3.88
C ILE A 488 -11.50 -16.27 -2.75
N LYS A 489 -12.55 -17.06 -2.93
CA LYS A 489 -13.57 -17.32 -1.91
C LYS A 489 -13.55 -18.80 -1.54
N LYS A 490 -13.53 -19.07 -0.24
CA LYS A 490 -13.54 -20.43 0.31
C LYS A 490 -14.92 -21.08 0.10
N GLU A 491 -14.96 -22.40 0.07
CA GLU A 491 -16.24 -23.13 0.06
C GLU A 491 -16.99 -22.85 1.37
N GLY A 492 -18.18 -22.23 1.29
CA GLY A 492 -18.98 -21.81 2.45
C GLY A 492 -18.68 -20.41 3.00
N GLY A 493 -17.57 -19.77 2.59
CA GLY A 493 -17.25 -18.39 2.99
C GLY A 493 -18.17 -17.37 2.31
N LYS A 494 -18.46 -16.24 2.98
CA LYS A 494 -19.30 -15.15 2.41
C LYS A 494 -18.50 -14.16 1.56
N ASN A 495 -17.25 -13.87 1.95
CA ASN A 495 -16.43 -12.80 1.36
C ASN A 495 -15.27 -13.33 0.52
N TYR A 496 -14.73 -12.48 -0.36
CA TYR A 496 -13.48 -12.74 -1.08
C TYR A 496 -12.29 -12.34 -0.21
N GLU A 497 -11.28 -13.19 -0.19
CA GLU A 497 -10.05 -13.00 0.57
C GLU A 497 -8.84 -13.15 -0.37
N GLN A 498 -7.70 -12.58 0.02
CA GLN A 498 -6.48 -12.59 -0.78
C GLN A 498 -5.54 -13.65 -0.24
N TYR A 499 -5.08 -14.56 -1.11
CA TYR A 499 -4.10 -15.59 -0.78
C TYR A 499 -3.02 -15.64 -1.85
N LYS A 500 -1.76 -15.88 -1.51
CA LYS A 500 -0.79 -16.22 -2.56
C LYS A 500 -1.16 -17.57 -3.19
N SER A 501 -0.82 -17.73 -4.46
CA SER A 501 -1.13 -18.94 -5.23
C SER A 501 -0.58 -20.21 -4.58
N GLU A 502 0.61 -20.16 -3.98
CA GLU A 502 1.20 -21.25 -3.21
C GLU A 502 0.49 -21.53 -1.87
N GLU A 503 0.05 -20.48 -1.18
CA GLU A 503 -0.53 -20.52 0.17
C GLU A 503 -2.00 -20.98 0.19
N ILE A 504 -2.65 -21.22 -0.95
CA ILE A 504 -4.08 -21.56 -1.01
C ILE A 504 -4.38 -22.86 -0.20
N PRO A 505 -5.02 -22.81 0.98
CA PRO A 505 -5.13 -23.98 1.87
C PRO A 505 -6.19 -25.01 1.44
N TYR A 506 -7.07 -24.67 0.48
CA TYR A 506 -8.35 -25.37 0.30
C TYR A 506 -8.38 -26.33 -0.88
N LYS A 507 -9.09 -27.45 -0.68
CA LYS A 507 -9.41 -28.44 -1.72
C LYS A 507 -10.29 -27.86 -2.83
N ARG A 508 -11.18 -26.92 -2.49
CA ARG A 508 -12.05 -26.20 -3.43
C ARG A 508 -12.03 -24.70 -3.14
N ILE A 509 -11.76 -23.92 -4.18
CA ILE A 509 -11.77 -22.46 -4.15
C ILE A 509 -12.72 -21.94 -5.22
N LYS A 510 -13.25 -20.74 -5.03
CA LYS A 510 -14.02 -20.01 -6.04
C LYS A 510 -13.23 -18.79 -6.50
N ALA A 511 -13.01 -18.68 -7.81
CA ALA A 511 -12.39 -17.53 -8.43
C ALA A 511 -13.44 -16.69 -9.18
N LEU A 512 -13.29 -15.38 -9.16
CA LEU A 512 -14.17 -14.44 -9.83
C LEU A 512 -13.78 -14.30 -11.32
N ASN A 513 -14.79 -14.25 -12.20
CA ASN A 513 -14.59 -14.10 -13.65
C ASN A 513 -15.24 -12.85 -14.25
N SER A 514 -16.25 -12.27 -13.60
CA SER A 514 -16.98 -11.08 -14.01
C SER A 514 -17.48 -10.33 -12.77
N GLY A 515 -17.94 -9.10 -12.95
CA GLY A 515 -18.49 -8.27 -11.88
C GLY A 515 -19.45 -7.25 -12.48
N ASP A 516 -20.13 -6.50 -11.63
CA ASP A 516 -21.07 -5.48 -12.09
C ASP A 516 -20.30 -4.29 -12.69
N TYR A 517 -20.56 -3.94 -13.94
CA TYR A 517 -19.86 -2.82 -14.57
C TYR A 517 -20.49 -1.48 -14.22
N VAL A 518 -19.66 -0.53 -13.80
CA VAL A 518 -20.07 0.87 -13.53
C VAL A 518 -19.38 1.77 -14.54
N CYS A 519 -20.19 2.45 -15.35
CA CYS A 519 -19.74 3.42 -16.33
C CYS A 519 -19.49 4.78 -15.67
N SER A 520 -18.45 5.50 -16.13
CA SER A 520 -18.14 6.85 -15.65
C SER A 520 -18.82 7.94 -16.49
N ASN A 521 -19.11 7.68 -17.77
CA ASN A 521 -19.65 8.67 -18.71
C ASN A 521 -20.63 8.02 -19.69
N ASP A 522 -21.91 8.39 -19.61
CA ASP A 522 -22.95 7.88 -20.50
C ASP A 522 -23.10 8.76 -21.75
N ILE A 523 -22.80 8.19 -22.91
CA ILE A 523 -23.10 8.80 -24.21
C ILE A 523 -24.60 8.64 -24.48
N LYS A 524 -25.27 9.70 -24.96
CA LYS A 524 -26.69 9.67 -25.35
C LYS A 524 -26.90 9.59 -26.86
N THR A 525 -25.99 10.15 -27.65
CA THR A 525 -26.09 10.20 -29.12
C THR A 525 -24.78 9.77 -29.79
N PHE A 526 -24.90 9.00 -30.87
CA PHE A 526 -23.82 8.63 -31.77
C PHE A 526 -23.78 9.57 -32.97
N LYS A 527 -22.60 10.07 -33.34
CA LYS A 527 -22.40 10.95 -34.50
C LYS A 527 -21.92 10.16 -35.71
N LEU A 528 -22.79 10.01 -36.71
CA LEU A 528 -22.42 9.39 -37.98
C LEU A 528 -21.73 10.44 -38.88
N PRO A 529 -20.46 10.21 -39.31
CA PRO A 529 -19.71 11.22 -40.04
C PRO A 529 -20.29 11.48 -41.44
N GLY A 530 -20.31 12.75 -41.84
CA GLY A 530 -20.73 13.22 -43.14
C GLY A 530 -19.75 12.82 -44.25
N ILE A 531 -20.27 12.52 -45.45
CA ILE A 531 -19.47 12.08 -46.60
C ILE A 531 -19.74 12.97 -47.81
N LYS A 532 -18.66 13.33 -48.50
CA LYS A 532 -18.68 13.97 -49.83
C LYS A 532 -18.59 12.87 -50.89
N HIS A 533 -19.61 12.71 -51.73
CA HIS A 533 -19.53 11.77 -52.84
C HIS A 533 -19.88 12.46 -54.17
N LYS A 534 -19.13 12.12 -55.22
CA LYS A 534 -19.40 12.55 -56.61
C LYS A 534 -20.26 11.49 -57.29
N GLN A 535 -21.42 11.87 -57.81
CA GLN A 535 -22.23 10.98 -58.64
C GLN A 535 -21.59 10.85 -60.03
N LYS A 536 -21.41 9.62 -60.54
CA LYS A 536 -21.01 9.37 -61.93
C LYS A 536 -22.21 9.61 -62.87
N ARG A 537 -22.64 10.86 -63.02
CA ARG A 537 -23.51 11.29 -64.12
C ARG A 537 -22.82 12.42 -64.88
N THR A 538 -23.08 12.49 -66.17
CA THR A 538 -22.47 13.34 -67.22
C THR A 538 -22.58 14.87 -67.01
N HIS A 539 -22.92 15.34 -65.80
CA HIS A 539 -22.98 16.77 -65.46
C HIS A 539 -22.01 17.11 -64.30
N HIS A 540 -21.13 18.08 -64.55
CA HIS A 540 -19.97 18.41 -63.72
C HIS A 540 -20.25 19.27 -62.46
N LYS A 541 -21.48 19.41 -61.96
CA LYS A 541 -21.80 20.56 -61.07
C LYS A 541 -22.44 20.33 -59.70
N TYR A 542 -22.66 19.12 -59.20
CA TYR A 542 -23.17 18.96 -57.83
C TYR A 542 -22.44 17.88 -57.03
N VAL A 543 -21.74 18.32 -55.97
CA VAL A 543 -21.25 17.46 -54.89
C VAL A 543 -22.30 17.53 -53.78
N HIS A 544 -23.04 16.45 -53.55
CA HIS A 544 -23.90 16.37 -52.37
C HIS A 544 -23.02 16.16 -51.13
N GLN A 545 -23.06 17.11 -50.19
CA GLN A 545 -22.39 17.02 -48.91
C GLN A 545 -23.40 16.55 -47.87
N HIS A 546 -23.31 15.29 -47.45
CA HIS A 546 -24.05 14.82 -46.27
C HIS A 546 -23.41 15.45 -45.03
N ARG A 547 -24.21 16.11 -44.18
CA ARG A 547 -23.76 16.62 -42.87
C ARG A 547 -23.73 15.48 -41.85
N ASP A 548 -23.02 15.68 -40.74
CA ASP A 548 -23.02 14.75 -39.61
C ASP A 548 -24.45 14.58 -39.08
N LYS A 549 -24.83 13.34 -38.76
CA LYS A 549 -26.15 13.02 -38.21
C LYS A 549 -26.00 12.46 -36.81
N GLU A 550 -26.80 12.97 -35.88
CA GLU A 550 -26.89 12.46 -34.51
C GLU A 550 -27.98 11.40 -34.43
N ILE A 551 -27.63 10.22 -33.91
CA ILE A 551 -28.52 9.07 -33.75
C ILE A 551 -28.59 8.73 -32.26
N PRO A 552 -29.76 8.46 -31.68
CA PRO A 552 -29.84 7.90 -30.33
C PRO A 552 -28.98 6.63 -30.21
N ILE A 553 -28.10 6.57 -29.21
CA ILE A 553 -27.11 5.49 -29.09
C ILE A 553 -27.76 4.12 -28.91
N ASP A 554 -28.87 4.04 -28.17
CA ASP A 554 -29.60 2.79 -27.92
C ASP A 554 -30.10 2.17 -29.23
N LEU A 555 -30.68 3.01 -30.09
CA LEU A 555 -31.14 2.61 -31.42
C LEU A 555 -29.97 2.22 -32.33
N TRP A 556 -28.85 2.94 -32.22
CA TRP A 556 -27.64 2.63 -32.98
C TRP A 556 -27.01 1.30 -32.57
N LEU A 557 -26.93 1.01 -31.27
CA LEU A 557 -26.38 -0.25 -30.73
C LEU A 557 -27.24 -1.44 -31.11
N GLU A 558 -28.57 -1.31 -31.06
CA GLU A 558 -29.49 -2.35 -31.51
C GLU A 558 -29.29 -2.66 -33.01
N PHE A 559 -29.26 -1.62 -33.85
CA PHE A 559 -29.00 -1.75 -35.29
C PHE A 559 -27.61 -2.35 -35.57
N LEU A 560 -26.58 -1.87 -34.87
CA LEU A 560 -25.20 -2.32 -35.02
C LEU A 560 -25.08 -3.81 -34.67
N GLY A 561 -25.77 -4.27 -33.63
CA GLY A 561 -25.84 -5.68 -33.26
C GLY A 561 -26.37 -6.56 -34.39
N TYR A 562 -27.52 -6.19 -34.99
CA TYR A 562 -28.09 -6.92 -36.13
C TYR A 562 -27.20 -6.87 -37.37
N TYR A 563 -26.55 -5.74 -37.64
CA TYR A 563 -25.64 -5.63 -38.78
C TYR A 563 -24.38 -6.50 -38.59
N LEU A 564 -23.82 -6.51 -37.39
CA LEU A 564 -22.61 -7.28 -37.07
C LEU A 564 -22.83 -8.79 -37.17
N THR A 565 -24.03 -9.29 -36.89
CA THR A 565 -24.37 -10.70 -37.03
C THR A 565 -24.83 -11.00 -38.47
N GLU A 566 -25.96 -10.43 -38.87
CA GLU A 566 -26.70 -10.82 -40.09
C GLU A 566 -26.49 -9.88 -41.29
N GLY A 567 -25.86 -8.74 -41.07
CA GLY A 567 -25.63 -7.73 -42.10
C GLY A 567 -24.51 -8.07 -43.08
N GLY A 568 -24.58 -7.50 -44.28
CA GLY A 568 -23.56 -7.63 -45.31
C GLY A 568 -23.57 -6.45 -46.28
N VAL A 569 -22.42 -6.16 -46.86
CA VAL A 569 -22.27 -5.11 -47.88
C VAL A 569 -22.61 -5.72 -49.25
N GLU A 570 -23.58 -5.14 -49.96
CA GLU A 570 -23.94 -5.56 -51.33
C GLU A 570 -23.22 -4.67 -52.37
N THR A 571 -23.96 -4.11 -53.34
CA THR A 571 -23.49 -3.13 -54.31
C THR A 571 -23.58 -1.73 -53.72
N SER A 572 -22.58 -0.87 -53.92
CA SER A 572 -22.61 0.53 -53.47
C SER A 572 -23.83 1.26 -54.05
N PRO A 573 -24.70 1.92 -53.24
CA PRO A 573 -24.62 2.21 -51.79
C PRO A 573 -25.63 1.41 -50.93
N THR A 574 -25.77 0.12 -51.17
CA THR A 574 -26.78 -0.76 -50.54
C THR A 574 -26.15 -1.75 -49.56
N ILE A 575 -26.81 -1.89 -48.40
CA ILE A 575 -26.51 -2.85 -47.34
C ILE A 575 -27.68 -3.84 -47.23
N GLY A 576 -27.38 -5.11 -47.00
CA GLY A 576 -28.38 -6.16 -46.80
C GLY A 576 -28.33 -6.73 -45.38
N ILE A 577 -29.47 -6.98 -44.75
CA ILE A 577 -29.62 -7.79 -43.54
C ILE A 577 -30.57 -8.94 -43.88
N THR A 578 -30.20 -10.19 -43.55
CA THR A 578 -30.99 -11.37 -43.92
C THR A 578 -31.29 -12.22 -42.69
N GLN A 579 -32.56 -12.49 -42.43
CA GLN A 579 -33.04 -13.24 -41.27
C GLN A 579 -34.01 -14.34 -41.70
N LYS A 580 -33.94 -15.50 -41.04
CA LYS A 580 -34.87 -16.63 -41.22
C LYS A 580 -35.97 -16.70 -40.17
N ASP A 581 -35.68 -16.25 -38.94
CA ASP A 581 -36.63 -16.33 -37.83
C ASP A 581 -37.71 -15.24 -37.91
N LYS A 582 -38.98 -15.65 -37.89
CA LYS A 582 -40.16 -14.77 -37.99
C LYS A 582 -40.27 -13.77 -36.85
N GLU A 583 -39.88 -14.15 -35.62
CA GLU A 583 -39.96 -13.21 -34.48
C GLU A 583 -38.88 -12.13 -34.58
N ASN A 584 -37.66 -12.51 -34.97
CA ASN A 584 -36.55 -11.58 -35.16
C ASN A 584 -36.80 -10.63 -36.33
N ILE A 585 -37.43 -11.09 -37.42
CA ILE A 585 -37.82 -10.27 -38.56
C ILE A 585 -38.67 -9.07 -38.11
N ALA A 586 -39.64 -9.27 -37.21
CA ALA A 586 -40.49 -8.20 -36.71
C ALA A 586 -39.71 -7.15 -35.91
N ARG A 587 -38.77 -7.59 -35.05
CA ARG A 587 -37.92 -6.70 -34.23
C ARG A 587 -36.93 -5.91 -35.10
N ILE A 588 -36.25 -6.59 -36.04
CA ILE A 588 -35.34 -5.96 -37.00
C ILE A 588 -36.10 -4.91 -37.83
N LYS A 589 -37.30 -5.24 -38.33
CA LYS A 589 -38.15 -4.32 -39.10
C LYS A 589 -38.54 -3.08 -38.30
N ALA A 590 -38.93 -3.24 -37.02
CA ALA A 590 -39.26 -2.12 -36.15
C ALA A 590 -38.05 -1.20 -35.89
N CYS A 591 -36.88 -1.78 -35.62
CA CYS A 591 -35.62 -1.05 -35.45
C CYS A 591 -35.23 -0.28 -36.73
N LEU A 592 -35.28 -0.94 -37.90
CA LEU A 592 -34.96 -0.32 -39.19
C LEU A 592 -35.93 0.80 -39.57
N LYS A 593 -37.21 0.69 -39.21
CA LYS A 593 -38.20 1.76 -39.44
C LYS A 593 -37.89 2.99 -38.60
N LYS A 594 -37.62 2.82 -37.30
CA LYS A 594 -37.18 3.91 -36.41
C LYS A 594 -35.88 4.56 -36.91
N LEU A 595 -34.92 3.75 -37.36
CA LEU A 595 -33.66 4.24 -37.91
C LEU A 595 -33.88 5.00 -39.24
N SER A 596 -34.83 4.56 -40.07
CA SER A 596 -35.23 5.23 -41.30
C SER A 596 -35.81 6.61 -41.03
N ASP A 597 -36.60 6.79 -39.97
CA ASP A 597 -37.17 8.08 -39.60
C ASP A 597 -36.08 9.10 -39.21
N VAL A 598 -34.98 8.64 -38.62
CA VAL A 598 -33.84 9.48 -38.21
C VAL A 598 -32.86 9.74 -39.38
N LEU A 599 -32.49 8.71 -40.14
CA LEU A 599 -31.45 8.78 -41.16
C LEU A 599 -31.97 9.07 -42.57
N GLY A 600 -33.26 8.85 -42.84
CA GLY A 600 -33.90 9.09 -44.14
C GLY A 600 -33.33 8.20 -45.25
N PHE A 601 -33.38 6.87 -45.07
CA PHE A 601 -32.94 5.91 -46.10
C PHE A 601 -34.11 5.12 -46.69
N THR A 602 -33.94 4.58 -47.90
CA THR A 602 -34.94 3.69 -48.49
C THR A 602 -34.72 2.26 -48.00
N LEU A 603 -35.76 1.69 -47.39
CA LEU A 603 -35.83 0.31 -46.95
C LEU A 603 -36.66 -0.50 -47.94
N THR A 604 -36.09 -1.57 -48.50
CA THR A 604 -36.80 -2.52 -49.36
C THR A 604 -36.77 -3.89 -48.71
N GLU A 605 -37.96 -4.48 -48.51
CA GLU A 605 -38.12 -5.82 -47.95
C GLU A 605 -38.36 -6.81 -49.09
N ILE A 606 -37.57 -7.88 -49.12
CA ILE A 606 -37.71 -8.98 -50.08
C ILE A 606 -37.99 -10.24 -49.27
N GLU A 607 -39.24 -10.67 -49.28
CA GLU A 607 -39.68 -11.91 -48.65
C GLU A 607 -39.51 -13.07 -49.64
N LYS A 608 -38.82 -14.13 -49.20
CA LYS A 608 -38.73 -15.42 -49.89
C LYS A 608 -39.18 -16.53 -48.95
N GLU A 609 -39.55 -17.68 -49.49
CA GLU A 609 -40.11 -18.81 -48.72
C GLU A 609 -39.26 -19.25 -47.51
N GLU A 610 -37.93 -19.10 -47.58
CA GLU A 610 -37.00 -19.53 -46.51
C GLU A 610 -36.36 -18.39 -45.68
N TYR A 611 -36.47 -17.13 -46.10
CA TYR A 611 -35.84 -15.98 -45.42
C TYR A 611 -36.41 -14.64 -45.88
N THR A 612 -36.35 -13.64 -44.99
CA THR A 612 -36.62 -12.25 -45.32
C THR A 612 -35.31 -11.47 -45.41
N LYS A 613 -35.20 -10.66 -46.47
CA LYS A 613 -34.01 -9.84 -46.73
C LYS A 613 -34.37 -8.36 -46.76
N PHE A 614 -33.78 -7.59 -45.87
CA PHE A 614 -33.89 -6.13 -45.81
C PHE A 614 -32.75 -5.49 -46.58
N LYS A 615 -33.06 -4.68 -47.58
CA LYS A 615 -32.11 -3.85 -48.31
C LYS A 615 -32.23 -2.39 -47.89
N ILE A 616 -31.13 -1.82 -47.45
CA ILE A 616 -31.01 -0.43 -46.98
C ILE A 616 -30.12 0.32 -47.96
N THR A 617 -30.65 1.36 -48.62
CA THR A 617 -29.85 2.16 -49.56
C THR A 617 -29.51 3.52 -48.96
N ASN A 618 -28.26 3.69 -48.55
CA ASN A 618 -27.75 4.95 -48.00
C ASN A 618 -26.21 5.03 -48.16
N ALA A 619 -25.72 6.05 -48.87
CA ALA A 619 -24.29 6.22 -49.15
C ALA A 619 -23.44 6.50 -47.90
N GLN A 620 -23.99 7.23 -46.93
CA GLN A 620 -23.31 7.57 -45.68
C GLN A 620 -23.12 6.33 -44.81
N LEU A 621 -24.20 5.58 -44.59
CA LEU A 621 -24.22 4.32 -43.83
C LEU A 621 -23.34 3.25 -44.51
N PHE A 622 -23.44 3.10 -45.84
CA PHE A 622 -22.65 2.15 -46.62
C PHE A 622 -21.15 2.37 -46.46
N THR A 623 -20.70 3.62 -46.54
CA THR A 623 -19.27 3.96 -46.45
C THR A 623 -18.74 3.72 -45.04
N TYR A 624 -19.52 4.05 -44.00
CA TYR A 624 -19.16 3.78 -42.61
C TYR A 624 -19.08 2.28 -42.33
N LEU A 625 -20.15 1.52 -42.64
CA LEU A 625 -20.20 0.07 -42.38
C LEU A 625 -19.22 -0.73 -43.24
N SER A 626 -18.87 -0.24 -44.43
CA SER A 626 -17.81 -0.85 -45.25
C SER A 626 -16.44 -0.85 -44.56
N LYS A 627 -16.17 0.09 -43.65
CA LYS A 627 -14.94 0.11 -42.83
C LYS A 627 -14.93 -1.01 -41.78
N LEU A 628 -16.11 -1.50 -41.38
CA LEU A 628 -16.27 -2.55 -40.37
C LEU A 628 -16.11 -3.96 -40.93
N GLY A 629 -15.90 -4.12 -42.25
CA GLY A 629 -15.59 -5.39 -42.90
C GLY A 629 -16.68 -5.83 -43.87
N ARG A 630 -16.29 -6.23 -45.10
CA ARG A 630 -17.24 -6.62 -46.16
C ARG A 630 -17.74 -8.07 -46.07
N LYS A 631 -16.96 -8.94 -45.44
CA LYS A 631 -17.25 -10.38 -45.29
C LYS A 631 -17.37 -10.73 -43.81
N SER A 632 -18.13 -11.79 -43.49
CA SER A 632 -18.42 -12.23 -42.10
C SER A 632 -17.18 -12.36 -41.21
N TYR A 633 -16.09 -12.94 -41.72
CA TYR A 633 -14.84 -13.13 -40.97
C TYR A 633 -13.98 -11.87 -40.82
N GLN A 634 -14.29 -10.79 -41.55
CA GLN A 634 -13.61 -9.49 -41.44
C GLN A 634 -14.40 -8.48 -40.60
N LYS A 635 -15.58 -8.87 -40.11
CA LYS A 635 -16.42 -8.01 -39.29
C LYS A 635 -15.72 -7.66 -37.98
N LYS A 636 -15.64 -6.35 -37.70
CA LYS A 636 -15.05 -5.79 -36.48
C LYS A 636 -16.00 -4.77 -35.84
N PHE A 637 -15.93 -4.66 -34.52
CA PHE A 637 -16.61 -3.60 -33.79
C PHE A 637 -15.91 -2.25 -34.04
N PRO A 638 -16.62 -1.12 -34.14
CA PRO A 638 -16.04 0.21 -34.35
C PRO A 638 -15.37 0.74 -33.08
N VAL A 639 -14.25 0.14 -32.67
CA VAL A 639 -13.55 0.50 -31.43
C VAL A 639 -12.95 1.92 -31.46
N GLU A 640 -12.61 2.42 -32.65
CA GLU A 640 -12.06 3.78 -32.86
C GLU A 640 -13.13 4.87 -32.67
N ASP A 641 -14.40 4.55 -32.94
CA ASP A 641 -15.52 5.51 -32.88
C ASP A 641 -16.39 5.30 -31.63
N LEU A 642 -16.30 4.12 -30.99
CA LEU A 642 -17.12 3.74 -29.84
C LEU A 642 -16.33 2.84 -28.86
N HIS A 643 -15.83 3.43 -27.78
CA HIS A 643 -15.11 2.71 -26.72
C HIS A 643 -16.07 1.96 -25.79
N LEU A 644 -15.63 0.83 -25.25
CA LEU A 644 -16.43 0.06 -24.28
C LEU A 644 -16.61 0.82 -22.95
N SER A 645 -15.66 1.69 -22.60
CA SER A 645 -15.67 2.49 -21.38
C SER A 645 -16.75 3.57 -21.35
N SER A 646 -17.32 3.92 -22.50
CA SER A 646 -18.32 5.00 -22.64
C SER A 646 -19.76 4.51 -22.78
N LEU A 647 -19.96 3.19 -22.73
CA LEU A 647 -21.28 2.57 -22.81
C LEU A 647 -21.77 2.23 -21.40
N SER A 648 -23.04 2.50 -21.09
CA SER A 648 -23.65 2.08 -19.83
C SER A 648 -23.90 0.56 -19.82
N LYS A 649 -24.17 -0.01 -18.63
CA LYS A 649 -24.55 -1.44 -18.51
C LYS A 649 -25.81 -1.75 -19.33
N GLU A 650 -26.81 -0.87 -19.29
CA GLU A 650 -28.07 -1.01 -20.04
C GLU A 650 -27.82 -0.99 -21.57
N GLN A 651 -26.94 -0.11 -22.03
CA GLN A 651 -26.55 -0.02 -23.44
C GLN A 651 -25.81 -1.27 -23.92
N LEU A 652 -24.92 -1.81 -23.08
CA LEU A 652 -24.24 -3.07 -23.36
C LEU A 652 -25.23 -4.25 -23.41
N GLU A 653 -26.26 -4.25 -22.58
CA GLU A 653 -27.34 -5.25 -22.62
C GLU A 653 -28.13 -5.18 -23.94
N ILE A 654 -28.46 -3.98 -24.43
CA ILE A 654 -29.12 -3.81 -25.74
C ILE A 654 -28.26 -4.42 -26.86
N LEU A 655 -26.97 -4.10 -26.89
CA LEU A 655 -26.03 -4.65 -27.87
C LEU A 655 -25.94 -6.18 -27.76
N TYR A 656 -25.83 -6.71 -26.54
CA TYR A 656 -25.79 -8.14 -26.27
C TYR A 656 -27.05 -8.86 -26.78
N HIS A 657 -28.22 -8.31 -26.49
CA HIS A 657 -29.50 -8.89 -26.93
C HIS A 657 -29.60 -8.91 -28.47
N ALA A 658 -29.25 -7.80 -29.14
CA ALA A 658 -29.27 -7.73 -30.60
C ALA A 658 -28.30 -8.74 -31.25
N MET A 659 -27.10 -8.89 -30.71
CA MET A 659 -26.14 -9.89 -31.21
C MET A 659 -26.58 -11.33 -30.94
N MET A 660 -27.21 -11.60 -29.79
CA MET A 660 -27.72 -12.93 -29.45
C MET A 660 -28.91 -13.35 -30.31
N LEU A 661 -29.78 -12.41 -30.70
CA LEU A 661 -30.89 -12.70 -31.59
C LEU A 661 -30.42 -13.09 -33.00
N GLY A 662 -29.27 -12.58 -33.45
CA GLY A 662 -28.70 -12.92 -34.75
C GLY A 662 -28.01 -14.30 -34.77
N ASP A 663 -26.83 -14.39 -34.16
CA ASP A 663 -25.96 -15.60 -34.23
C ASP A 663 -25.97 -16.44 -32.93
N GLY A 664 -26.91 -16.18 -32.02
CA GLY A 664 -27.08 -16.93 -30.78
C GLY A 664 -27.93 -18.18 -30.93
N THR A 665 -27.84 -19.08 -29.95
CA THR A 665 -28.75 -20.23 -29.82
C THR A 665 -30.06 -19.81 -29.16
N SER A 666 -31.18 -20.47 -29.50
CA SER A 666 -32.51 -20.29 -28.89
C SER A 666 -32.51 -20.28 -27.36
N ASP A 667 -31.64 -21.08 -26.74
CA ASP A 667 -31.51 -21.21 -25.29
C ASP A 667 -30.71 -20.06 -24.64
N TYR A 668 -30.21 -19.10 -25.41
CA TYR A 668 -29.30 -18.02 -25.00
C TYR A 668 -28.01 -18.51 -24.30
N LYS A 669 -27.62 -19.78 -24.50
CA LYS A 669 -26.46 -20.40 -23.85
C LYS A 669 -25.17 -20.30 -24.65
N SER A 670 -25.23 -20.05 -25.95
CA SER A 670 -24.03 -19.90 -26.75
C SER A 670 -24.19 -18.97 -27.94
N TYR A 671 -23.08 -18.35 -28.32
CA TYR A 671 -22.95 -17.45 -29.46
C TYR A 671 -21.85 -17.96 -30.40
N GLY A 672 -22.11 -18.01 -31.70
CA GLY A 672 -21.14 -18.50 -32.70
C GLY A 672 -20.70 -17.38 -33.65
N SER A 673 -19.41 -17.29 -33.96
CA SER A 673 -18.94 -16.37 -35.00
C SER A 673 -17.70 -16.89 -35.73
N THR A 674 -17.56 -16.50 -36.99
CA THR A 674 -16.37 -16.79 -37.81
C THR A 674 -15.32 -15.67 -37.73
N SER A 675 -15.65 -14.52 -37.12
CA SER A 675 -14.69 -13.45 -36.84
C SER A 675 -14.13 -13.59 -35.43
N SER A 676 -12.81 -13.69 -35.29
CA SER A 676 -12.17 -13.72 -33.97
C SER A 676 -12.39 -12.40 -33.24
N GLN A 677 -12.17 -11.26 -33.91
CA GLN A 677 -12.28 -9.94 -33.29
C GLN A 677 -13.69 -9.68 -32.74
N LEU A 678 -14.73 -10.07 -33.52
CA LEU A 678 -16.11 -9.94 -33.08
C LEU A 678 -16.40 -10.82 -31.86
N SER A 679 -15.91 -12.07 -31.88
CA SER A 679 -16.06 -12.97 -30.74
C SER A 679 -15.34 -12.45 -29.48
N ASP A 680 -14.20 -11.78 -29.64
CA ASP A 680 -13.44 -11.20 -28.53
C ASP A 680 -14.18 -10.03 -27.88
N ILE A 681 -14.75 -9.14 -28.70
CA ILE A 681 -15.59 -8.03 -28.21
C ILE A 681 -16.87 -8.56 -27.57
N PHE A 682 -17.55 -9.52 -28.19
CA PHE A 682 -18.76 -10.11 -27.59
C PHE A 682 -18.44 -10.71 -26.21
N GLN A 683 -17.28 -11.38 -26.07
CA GLN A 683 -16.84 -11.90 -24.77
C GLN A 683 -16.61 -10.77 -23.74
N ALA A 684 -16.01 -9.65 -24.14
CA ALA A 684 -15.81 -8.48 -23.29
C ALA A 684 -17.14 -7.88 -22.83
N VAL A 685 -18.09 -7.68 -23.75
CA VAL A 685 -19.44 -7.15 -23.46
C VAL A 685 -20.16 -8.01 -22.42
N VAL A 686 -20.15 -9.35 -22.61
CA VAL A 686 -20.78 -10.27 -21.66
C VAL A 686 -20.13 -10.22 -20.27
N CYS A 687 -18.81 -10.07 -20.21
CA CYS A 687 -18.08 -9.94 -18.94
C CYS A 687 -18.52 -8.67 -18.17
N LEU A 688 -18.68 -7.54 -18.88
CA LEU A 688 -19.14 -6.27 -18.29
C LEU A 688 -20.61 -6.32 -17.85
N ILE A 689 -21.46 -7.10 -18.52
CA ILE A 689 -22.86 -7.32 -18.08
C ILE A 689 -22.93 -8.15 -16.78
N GLY A 690 -21.81 -8.77 -16.35
CA GLY A 690 -21.76 -9.61 -15.16
C GLY A 690 -22.09 -11.08 -15.44
N LYS A 691 -21.93 -11.54 -16.68
CA LYS A 691 -22.10 -12.95 -17.06
C LYS A 691 -20.75 -13.60 -17.36
N SER A 692 -20.66 -14.89 -17.09
CA SER A 692 -19.49 -15.70 -17.44
C SER A 692 -19.49 -16.05 -18.92
N ALA A 693 -18.42 -15.70 -19.63
CA ALA A 693 -18.23 -16.05 -21.04
C ALA A 693 -16.92 -16.83 -21.25
N HIS A 694 -17.02 -17.98 -21.91
CA HIS A 694 -15.87 -18.80 -22.29
C HIS A 694 -15.80 -18.95 -23.81
N LYS A 695 -14.72 -18.47 -24.43
CA LYS A 695 -14.46 -18.64 -25.87
C LYS A 695 -13.75 -19.98 -26.12
N GLY A 696 -14.32 -20.81 -26.98
CA GLY A 696 -13.71 -22.05 -27.47
C GLY A 696 -13.76 -22.14 -29.00
N LEU A 697 -12.89 -22.95 -29.57
CA LEU A 697 -12.93 -23.27 -30.99
C LEU A 697 -13.96 -24.39 -31.23
N HIS A 698 -14.95 -24.17 -32.10
CA HIS A 698 -15.97 -25.16 -32.41
C HIS A 698 -15.50 -26.16 -33.47
N TYR A 699 -14.84 -25.68 -34.52
CA TYR A 699 -14.11 -26.51 -35.48
C TYR A 699 -12.98 -25.71 -36.14
N GLU A 700 -11.89 -26.41 -36.44
CA GLU A 700 -10.76 -25.95 -37.25
C GLU A 700 -11.11 -26.14 -38.73
N GLY A 701 -11.05 -25.05 -39.49
CA GLY A 701 -11.41 -25.04 -40.91
C GLY A 701 -10.66 -26.09 -41.74
N ARG A 702 -9.41 -26.36 -41.37
CA ARG A 702 -8.50 -27.30 -42.06
C ARG A 702 -8.99 -28.75 -42.11
N LYS A 703 -9.89 -29.17 -41.20
CA LYS A 703 -10.37 -30.57 -41.13
C LYS A 703 -11.67 -30.84 -41.91
N ARG A 704 -12.31 -29.81 -42.47
CA ARG A 704 -13.56 -29.92 -43.26
C ARG A 704 -13.55 -28.99 -44.50
N GLY A 705 -12.53 -29.13 -45.35
CA GLY A 705 -12.46 -28.45 -46.65
C GLY A 705 -12.24 -26.93 -46.56
N SER A 706 -12.89 -26.16 -47.44
CA SER A 706 -12.74 -24.70 -47.59
C SER A 706 -13.38 -23.86 -46.47
N ARG A 707 -13.90 -24.49 -45.41
CA ARG A 707 -14.53 -23.79 -44.28
C ARG A 707 -13.46 -23.11 -43.42
N LYS A 708 -13.79 -21.93 -42.89
CA LYS A 708 -12.91 -21.16 -41.98
C LYS A 708 -13.18 -21.53 -40.53
N ASP A 709 -12.28 -21.14 -39.63
CA ASP A 709 -12.42 -21.40 -38.20
C ASP A 709 -13.69 -20.75 -37.63
N MET A 710 -14.40 -21.50 -36.78
CA MET A 710 -15.60 -21.01 -36.11
C MET A 710 -15.39 -21.02 -34.59
N TYR A 711 -15.55 -19.84 -33.99
CA TYR A 711 -15.48 -19.64 -32.55
C TYR A 711 -16.87 -19.76 -31.95
N ARG A 712 -16.96 -20.41 -30.79
CA ARG A 712 -18.19 -20.53 -30.02
C ARG A 712 -17.95 -20.06 -28.59
N ILE A 713 -18.74 -19.09 -28.17
CA ILE A 713 -18.74 -18.53 -26.83
C ILE A 713 -19.85 -19.21 -26.05
N SER A 714 -19.49 -19.87 -24.95
CA SER A 714 -20.45 -20.50 -24.02
C SER A 714 -20.71 -19.55 -22.86
N LEU A 715 -21.99 -19.33 -22.56
CA LEU A 715 -22.48 -18.36 -21.58
C LEU A 715 -23.00 -19.08 -20.33
N SER A 716 -22.81 -18.46 -19.16
CA SER A 716 -23.34 -18.94 -17.89
C SER A 716 -23.59 -17.77 -16.94
N ASN A 717 -24.64 -17.86 -16.13
CA ASN A 717 -24.94 -16.89 -15.08
C ASN A 717 -24.06 -17.09 -13.83
N MET A 718 -23.18 -18.09 -13.80
CA MET A 718 -22.29 -18.35 -12.68
C MET A 718 -21.03 -17.46 -12.77
N VAL A 719 -20.99 -16.43 -11.93
CA VAL A 719 -19.86 -15.49 -11.79
C VAL A 719 -18.71 -16.08 -10.96
N GLU A 720 -19.04 -17.05 -10.10
CA GLU A 720 -18.06 -17.76 -9.27
C GLU A 720 -17.67 -19.09 -9.93
N LEU A 721 -16.39 -19.25 -10.27
CA LEU A 721 -15.86 -20.48 -10.87
C LEU A 721 -15.15 -21.33 -9.83
N SER A 722 -15.65 -22.54 -9.59
CA SER A 722 -15.01 -23.45 -8.65
C SER A 722 -13.79 -24.13 -9.26
N ILE A 723 -12.64 -24.00 -8.60
CA ILE A 723 -11.38 -24.71 -8.89
C ILE A 723 -11.16 -25.71 -7.76
N ARG A 724 -10.73 -26.93 -8.10
CA ARG A 724 -10.50 -28.03 -7.13
C ARG A 724 -9.07 -28.53 -7.23
N LYS A 725 -8.30 -28.51 -6.14
CA LYS A 725 -6.91 -29.01 -6.10
C LYS A 725 -6.85 -30.53 -6.34
N ASP A 726 -7.78 -31.29 -5.76
CA ASP A 726 -7.78 -32.76 -5.78
C ASP A 726 -7.99 -33.39 -7.18
N MET A 727 -8.58 -32.65 -8.12
CA MET A 727 -8.81 -33.12 -9.51
C MET A 727 -7.64 -32.80 -10.46
N GLY A 728 -6.48 -32.36 -9.94
CA GLY A 728 -5.33 -31.99 -10.75
C GLY A 728 -5.56 -30.74 -11.61
N HIS A 729 -6.51 -29.88 -11.21
CA HIS A 729 -6.77 -28.60 -11.86
C HIS A 729 -5.67 -27.56 -11.60
N MET A 730 -4.79 -27.80 -10.64
CA MET A 730 -3.59 -27.00 -10.38
C MET A 730 -2.37 -27.89 -10.67
N LYS A 731 -1.45 -27.39 -11.50
CA LYS A 731 -0.19 -28.06 -11.84
C LYS A 731 0.97 -27.06 -11.78
N GLU A 732 2.11 -27.50 -11.28
CA GLU A 732 3.36 -26.74 -11.43
C GLU A 732 3.96 -27.02 -12.81
N ILE A 733 4.23 -25.98 -13.58
CA ILE A 733 4.84 -26.07 -14.91
C ILE A 733 6.10 -25.22 -14.92
N SER A 734 7.23 -25.78 -15.36
CA SER A 734 8.45 -25.01 -15.62
C SER A 734 8.18 -24.02 -16.76
N TYR A 735 8.29 -22.73 -16.46
CA TYR A 735 8.11 -21.66 -17.43
C TYR A 735 9.42 -20.93 -17.65
N ASN A 736 9.76 -20.69 -18.91
CA ASN A 736 10.92 -19.89 -19.30
C ASN A 736 10.45 -18.87 -20.33
N GLY A 737 10.28 -17.61 -19.91
CA GLY A 737 9.69 -16.56 -20.73
C GLY A 737 9.57 -15.25 -19.99
N ARG A 738 8.85 -14.28 -20.56
CA ARG A 738 8.57 -13.01 -19.85
C ARG A 738 7.29 -13.12 -19.05
N VAL A 739 7.29 -12.49 -17.88
CA VAL A 739 6.11 -12.31 -17.04
C VAL A 739 5.81 -10.84 -16.88
N PHE A 740 4.53 -10.50 -16.72
CA PHE A 740 4.08 -9.12 -16.58
C PHE A 740 3.04 -8.93 -15.47
N CYS A 741 2.89 -7.69 -15.01
CA CYS A 741 1.81 -7.26 -14.13
C CYS A 741 1.56 -5.75 -14.29
N PHE A 742 0.29 -5.32 -14.26
CA PHE A 742 -0.08 -3.90 -14.29
C PHE A 742 -0.26 -3.36 -12.88
N ARG A 743 0.15 -2.11 -12.68
CA ARG A 743 -0.13 -1.37 -11.44
C ARG A 743 -1.50 -0.71 -11.54
N THR A 744 -2.41 -1.14 -10.67
CA THR A 744 -3.80 -0.68 -10.67
C THR A 744 -4.13 0.07 -9.39
N SER A 745 -5.13 0.96 -9.45
CA SER A 745 -5.59 1.73 -8.30
C SER A 745 -6.39 0.88 -7.32
N THR A 746 -7.13 -0.11 -7.83
CA THR A 746 -7.94 -1.02 -7.00
C THR A 746 -7.18 -2.26 -6.52
N GLY A 747 -5.99 -2.51 -7.06
CA GLY A 747 -5.19 -3.71 -6.75
C GLY A 747 -5.54 -4.95 -7.59
N PHE A 748 -6.67 -4.95 -8.33
CA PHE A 748 -7.12 -6.08 -9.15
C PHE A 748 -7.52 -5.64 -10.56
N PHE A 749 -7.25 -6.47 -11.57
CA PHE A 749 -7.65 -6.19 -12.94
C PHE A 749 -8.10 -7.44 -13.69
N VAL A 750 -8.85 -7.22 -14.77
CA VAL A 750 -9.47 -8.28 -15.57
C VAL A 750 -8.47 -8.79 -16.61
N THR A 751 -8.19 -10.10 -16.56
CA THR A 751 -7.26 -10.81 -17.44
C THR A 751 -7.95 -11.94 -18.18
N ARG A 752 -7.39 -12.33 -19.34
CA ARG A 752 -7.86 -13.46 -20.15
C ARG A 752 -6.69 -14.29 -20.66
N ARG A 753 -6.81 -15.62 -20.56
CA ARG A 753 -5.86 -16.57 -21.16
C ARG A 753 -6.60 -17.72 -21.81
N ASN A 754 -6.21 -18.10 -23.04
CA ASN A 754 -6.87 -19.14 -23.83
C ASN A 754 -8.41 -18.98 -23.92
N GLY A 755 -8.90 -17.74 -23.99
CA GLY A 755 -10.35 -17.45 -24.06
C GLY A 755 -11.10 -17.59 -22.73
N LYS A 756 -10.40 -17.68 -21.59
CA LYS A 756 -10.98 -17.79 -20.23
C LYS A 756 -10.59 -16.59 -19.38
N ILE A 757 -11.55 -16.01 -18.67
CA ILE A 757 -11.40 -14.75 -17.92
C ILE A 757 -11.12 -15.02 -16.44
N ALA A 758 -10.27 -14.20 -15.84
CA ALA A 758 -10.01 -14.17 -14.40
C ALA A 758 -9.67 -12.75 -13.90
N ILE A 759 -10.04 -12.45 -12.65
CA ILE A 759 -9.79 -11.14 -12.02
C ILE A 759 -8.83 -11.34 -10.82
N GLN A 760 -7.59 -10.84 -10.91
CA GLN A 760 -6.55 -10.97 -9.85
C GLN A 760 -5.56 -9.77 -9.86
N GLY A 761 -4.63 -9.66 -8.90
CA GLY A 761 -3.60 -8.60 -8.85
C GLY A 761 -2.72 -8.59 -7.58
N ASN A 762 -1.62 -7.81 -7.57
CA ASN A 762 -0.60 -7.83 -6.50
C ASN A 762 -0.01 -6.43 -6.22
N THR A 763 -0.39 -5.81 -5.09
CA THR A 763 0.19 -4.56 -4.58
C THR A 763 0.45 -4.67 -3.06
N LEU A 764 1.50 -4.01 -2.56
CA LEU A 764 1.78 -3.82 -1.12
C LEU A 764 1.54 -2.35 -0.74
N SER A 765 0.82 -2.13 0.36
CA SER A 765 0.59 -0.79 0.93
C SER A 765 1.73 -0.40 1.87
N ALA A 766 2.09 0.89 1.85
CA ALA A 766 3.08 1.50 2.74
C ALA A 766 2.58 2.89 3.11
N GLU A 767 1.59 2.93 3.99
CA GLU A 767 0.89 4.14 4.42
C GLU A 767 1.67 4.78 5.56
N THR A 768 2.74 5.51 5.25
CA THR A 768 3.63 6.11 6.26
C THR A 768 3.68 7.63 6.17
N SER A 769 3.77 8.28 7.33
CA SER A 769 4.08 9.70 7.44
C SER A 769 5.60 9.88 7.56
N VAL A 770 6.20 10.75 6.75
CA VAL A 770 7.65 10.99 6.74
C VAL A 770 7.98 12.28 7.48
N LEU A 771 8.88 12.18 8.46
CA LEU A 771 9.55 13.29 9.11
C LEU A 771 11.02 13.22 8.74
N ALA A 772 11.50 14.15 7.92
CA ALA A 772 12.89 14.17 7.46
C ALA A 772 13.65 15.34 8.09
N ALA A 773 14.94 15.15 8.37
CA ALA A 773 15.87 16.23 8.65
C ALA A 773 17.06 16.19 7.69
N GLY A 774 17.60 17.37 7.39
CA GLY A 774 18.79 17.51 6.57
C GLY A 774 19.61 18.75 6.91
N ASN A 775 20.76 18.84 6.28
CA ASN A 775 21.67 19.98 6.38
C ASN A 775 21.78 20.72 5.04
N PRO A 776 22.08 22.03 5.04
CA PRO A 776 22.41 22.75 3.81
C PRO A 776 23.71 22.23 3.19
N LYS A 777 23.88 22.43 1.88
CA LYS A 777 24.97 21.87 1.06
C LYS A 777 26.38 22.14 1.61
N PHE A 778 26.61 23.33 2.18
CA PHE A 778 27.92 23.74 2.72
C PHE A 778 28.00 23.62 4.25
N GLY A 779 27.06 22.88 4.86
CA GLY A 779 26.99 22.69 6.30
C GLY A 779 26.37 23.86 7.05
N ARG A 780 26.46 25.11 6.57
CA ARG A 780 25.72 26.25 7.12
C ARG A 780 24.96 27.00 6.05
N PHE A 781 23.90 27.71 6.43
CA PHE A 781 23.22 28.63 5.54
C PHE A 781 24.06 29.86 5.26
N GLU A 782 24.33 30.11 3.98
CA GLU A 782 24.88 31.38 3.53
C GLU A 782 23.75 32.41 3.43
N PRO A 783 23.82 33.55 4.14
CA PRO A 783 22.81 34.58 4.06
C PRO A 783 22.63 35.13 2.64
N LEU A 784 23.70 35.09 1.83
CA LEU A 784 23.81 35.71 0.50
C LEU A 784 23.35 34.82 -0.67
N GLN A 785 23.07 33.54 -0.45
CA GLN A 785 22.50 32.65 -1.47
C GLN A 785 21.03 32.33 -1.20
N SER A 786 20.25 31.98 -2.24
CA SER A 786 18.85 31.55 -2.05
C SER A 786 18.78 30.19 -1.34
N ILE A 787 17.72 29.94 -0.56
CA ILE A 787 17.57 28.67 0.17
C ILE A 787 17.53 27.49 -0.79
N ASN A 788 16.81 27.59 -1.92
CA ASN A 788 16.62 26.47 -2.85
C ASN A 788 17.93 25.99 -3.49
N GLU A 789 18.90 26.86 -3.73
CA GLU A 789 20.21 26.47 -4.25
C GLU A 789 21.09 25.80 -3.18
N GLN A 790 20.78 26.05 -1.91
CA GLN A 790 21.49 25.49 -0.75
C GLN A 790 20.91 24.14 -0.30
N ILE A 791 19.72 23.75 -0.77
CA ILE A 791 19.13 22.42 -0.53
C ILE A 791 19.56 21.45 -1.64
N ASP A 792 20.30 20.40 -1.31
CA ASP A 792 20.70 19.34 -2.26
C ASP A 792 19.57 18.32 -2.52
N LEU A 793 18.36 18.78 -2.83
CA LEU A 793 17.20 17.93 -3.10
C LEU A 793 16.51 18.35 -4.41
N PRO A 794 16.06 17.38 -5.23
CA PRO A 794 15.32 17.70 -6.44
C PRO A 794 13.97 18.35 -6.10
N PRO A 795 13.48 19.33 -6.88
CA PRO A 795 12.18 19.99 -6.65
C PRO A 795 11.01 19.02 -6.58
N ALA A 796 11.11 17.88 -7.27
CA ALA A 796 10.11 16.82 -7.25
C ALA A 796 9.95 16.15 -5.87
N LEU A 797 10.97 16.18 -5.00
CA LEU A 797 10.92 15.67 -3.63
C LEU A 797 10.50 16.77 -2.65
N ILE A 798 11.05 17.97 -2.81
CA ILE A 798 10.73 19.16 -1.99
C ILE A 798 9.22 19.43 -2.03
N ASN A 799 8.64 19.44 -3.23
CA ASN A 799 7.21 19.60 -3.42
C ASN A 799 6.37 18.47 -2.83
N ARG A 800 6.94 17.40 -2.25
CA ARG A 800 6.17 16.30 -1.63
C ARG A 800 5.97 16.43 -0.13
N PHE A 801 6.78 17.26 0.50
CA PHE A 801 6.59 17.71 1.86
C PHE A 801 5.48 18.76 1.90
N ASP A 802 4.63 18.68 2.92
CA ASP A 802 3.55 19.64 3.11
C ASP A 802 4.11 20.92 3.77
N LEU A 803 5.05 20.78 4.73
CA LEU A 803 5.77 21.90 5.35
C LEU A 803 7.29 21.65 5.38
N ILE A 804 8.06 22.72 5.18
CA ILE A 804 9.53 22.70 5.24
C ILE A 804 9.99 23.81 6.18
N PHE A 805 10.68 23.48 7.27
CA PHE A 805 11.17 24.48 8.22
C PHE A 805 12.66 24.69 8.07
N VAL A 806 13.08 25.95 8.01
CA VAL A 806 14.48 26.38 7.94
C VAL A 806 14.94 26.86 9.32
N LEU A 807 15.89 26.15 9.91
CA LEU A 807 16.46 26.38 11.23
C LEU A 807 17.85 27.01 11.09
N ARG A 808 17.98 28.30 11.36
CA ARG A 808 19.26 29.02 11.31
C ARG A 808 19.80 29.22 12.71
N ASP A 809 21.11 29.01 12.87
CA ASP A 809 21.83 29.32 14.10
C ASP A 809 22.39 30.75 14.01
N LEU A 810 21.54 31.71 14.38
CA LEU A 810 21.92 33.12 14.43
C LEU A 810 22.20 33.52 15.89
N PRO A 811 23.36 34.10 16.20
CA PRO A 811 23.68 34.50 17.57
C PRO A 811 22.74 35.63 18.01
N ASP A 812 21.95 35.37 19.04
CA ASP A 812 21.03 36.32 19.67
C ASP A 812 21.15 36.19 21.18
N GLN A 813 21.66 37.24 21.83
CA GLN A 813 21.97 37.24 23.25
C GLN A 813 20.77 36.88 24.14
N ALA A 814 19.55 37.28 23.76
CA ALA A 814 18.36 36.98 24.55
C ALA A 814 17.92 35.51 24.40
N GLN A 815 18.00 34.97 23.18
CA GLN A 815 17.67 33.56 22.93
C GLN A 815 18.73 32.63 23.51
N ASP A 816 20.00 32.97 23.36
CA ASP A 816 21.13 32.19 23.86
C ASP A 816 21.09 32.06 25.39
N ASP A 817 20.75 33.15 26.10
CA ASP A 817 20.60 33.15 27.56
C ASP A 817 19.42 32.28 28.01
N ALA A 818 18.29 32.34 27.29
CA ALA A 818 17.12 31.51 27.57
C ALA A 818 17.39 30.02 27.32
N ILE A 819 18.05 29.68 26.20
CA ILE A 819 18.47 28.32 25.86
C ILE A 819 19.45 27.79 26.91
N ALA A 820 20.47 28.60 27.27
CA ALA A 820 21.45 28.22 28.29
C ALA A 820 20.79 27.97 29.64
N THR A 821 19.88 28.86 30.06
CA THR A 821 19.12 28.71 31.30
C THR A 821 18.27 27.43 31.29
N HIS A 822 17.59 27.15 30.18
CA HIS A 822 16.76 25.94 30.03
C HIS A 822 17.59 24.65 30.11
N VAL A 823 18.70 24.59 29.36
CA VAL A 823 19.60 23.44 29.34
C VAL A 823 20.25 23.22 30.71
N LEU A 824 20.71 24.28 31.36
CA LEU A 824 21.31 24.20 32.70
C LEU A 824 20.29 23.73 33.75
N ASN A 825 19.03 24.20 33.68
CA ASN A 825 17.96 23.74 34.58
C ASN A 825 17.68 22.23 34.43
N MET A 826 17.69 21.71 33.20
CA MET A 826 17.54 20.27 32.96
C MET A 826 18.68 19.45 33.55
N HIS A 827 19.93 19.91 33.40
CA HIS A 827 21.09 19.23 33.98
C HIS A 827 21.14 19.29 35.51
N GLN A 828 20.53 20.30 36.13
CA GLN A 828 20.38 20.40 37.59
C GLN A 828 19.28 19.48 38.16
N ALA A 829 18.75 18.54 37.37
CA ALA A 829 17.74 17.55 37.77
C ALA A 829 16.42 18.15 38.30
N LYS A 830 16.11 19.41 37.95
CA LYS A 830 14.72 19.89 37.96
C LYS A 830 14.03 19.27 36.75
N GLU A 831 13.52 18.05 36.91
CA GLU A 831 12.74 17.39 35.85
C GLU A 831 11.62 18.32 35.40
N VAL A 832 11.71 18.83 34.18
CA VAL A 832 10.58 19.48 33.51
C VAL A 832 9.65 18.35 33.10
N LYS A 833 8.75 17.97 34.02
CA LYS A 833 7.70 17.01 33.71
C LYS A 833 6.81 17.62 32.62
N PRO A 834 6.57 16.89 31.52
CA PRO A 834 5.62 17.36 30.51
C PRO A 834 4.24 17.53 31.16
N GLU A 835 3.47 18.51 30.71
CA GLU A 835 2.12 18.76 31.26
C GLU A 835 1.19 17.57 31.03
N ILE A 836 1.35 16.88 29.89
CA ILE A 836 0.62 15.66 29.56
C ILE A 836 1.60 14.50 29.57
N ASP A 837 1.23 13.43 30.29
CA ASP A 837 2.03 12.21 30.29
C ASP A 837 2.09 11.57 28.89
N SER A 838 3.25 11.00 28.58
CA SER A 838 3.52 10.44 27.26
C SER A 838 2.60 9.27 26.89
N ASP A 839 2.11 8.49 27.86
CA ASP A 839 1.17 7.39 27.61
C ASP A 839 -0.23 7.94 27.29
N LEU A 840 -0.71 8.89 28.09
CA LEU A 840 -1.99 9.57 27.85
C LEU A 840 -1.98 10.31 26.50
N PHE A 841 -0.87 10.95 26.14
CA PHE A 841 -0.71 11.59 24.82
C PHE A 841 -0.88 10.58 23.66
N LYS A 842 -0.26 9.39 23.77
CA LYS A 842 -0.40 8.32 22.75
C LYS A 842 -1.84 7.84 22.64
N LYS A 843 -2.52 7.62 23.77
CA LYS A 843 -3.93 7.22 23.82
C LYS A 843 -4.84 8.30 23.22
N TYR A 844 -4.57 9.58 23.50
CA TYR A 844 -5.30 10.71 22.94
C TYR A 844 -5.20 10.75 21.41
N VAL A 845 -3.98 10.63 20.85
CA VAL A 845 -3.78 10.58 19.39
C VAL A 845 -4.48 9.36 18.76
N ALA A 846 -4.41 8.20 19.42
CA ALA A 846 -5.09 6.99 18.97
C ALA A 846 -6.62 7.16 18.95
N TYR A 847 -7.20 7.70 20.02
CA TYR A 847 -8.62 8.01 20.13
C TYR A 847 -9.10 8.91 19.00
N ALA A 848 -8.39 10.02 18.78
CA ALA A 848 -8.71 11.00 17.76
C ALA A 848 -8.67 10.39 16.35
N LYS A 849 -7.67 9.55 16.05
CA LYS A 849 -7.55 8.87 14.76
C LYS A 849 -8.64 7.83 14.50
N GLN A 850 -9.11 7.14 15.54
CA GLN A 850 -10.12 6.09 15.43
C GLN A 850 -11.55 6.67 15.27
N LYS A 851 -11.94 7.61 16.14
CA LYS A 851 -13.35 8.06 16.26
C LYS A 851 -13.67 9.32 15.47
N ILE A 852 -12.69 10.18 15.15
CA ILE A 852 -12.95 11.53 14.61
C ILE A 852 -12.59 11.61 13.13
N ARG A 853 -13.54 12.08 12.31
CA ARG A 853 -13.36 12.26 10.86
C ARG A 853 -13.93 13.62 10.43
N PRO A 854 -13.16 14.70 10.59
CA PRO A 854 -13.67 16.04 10.40
C PRO A 854 -14.04 16.32 8.93
N VAL A 855 -15.13 17.06 8.75
CA VAL A 855 -15.63 17.52 7.45
C VAL A 855 -15.45 19.03 7.36
N LEU A 856 -15.02 19.53 6.19
CA LEU A 856 -14.81 20.95 5.96
C LEU A 856 -16.13 21.72 5.93
N THR A 857 -16.21 22.81 6.69
CA THR A 857 -17.32 23.77 6.63
C THR A 857 -17.16 24.73 5.45
N GLU A 858 -18.25 25.33 4.99
CA GLU A 858 -18.22 26.30 3.87
C GLU A 858 -17.32 27.50 4.19
N GLU A 859 -17.37 28.01 5.43
CA GLU A 859 -16.55 29.13 5.89
C GLU A 859 -15.05 28.82 5.82
N ALA A 860 -14.63 27.64 6.28
CA ALA A 860 -13.23 27.21 6.20
C ALA A 860 -12.76 27.04 4.75
N VAL A 861 -13.64 26.53 3.86
CA VAL A 861 -13.33 26.36 2.43
C VAL A 861 -13.08 27.71 1.76
N GLU A 862 -13.89 28.72 2.07
CA GLU A 862 -13.70 30.07 1.52
C GLU A 862 -12.38 30.70 1.96
N GLU A 863 -12.03 30.59 3.25
CA GLU A 863 -10.79 31.14 3.78
C GLU A 863 -9.55 30.51 3.13
N ILE A 864 -9.52 29.16 3.06
CA ILE A 864 -8.43 28.41 2.41
C ILE A 864 -8.33 28.78 0.92
N LYS A 865 -9.46 28.89 0.22
CA LYS A 865 -9.51 29.27 -1.20
C LYS A 865 -8.96 30.69 -1.42
N ASN A 866 -9.40 31.65 -0.61
CA ASN A 866 -8.96 33.04 -0.69
C ASN A 866 -7.45 33.14 -0.45
N PHE A 867 -6.95 32.44 0.57
CA PHE A 867 -5.52 32.37 0.86
C PHE A 867 -4.71 31.77 -0.30
N TYR A 868 -5.14 30.62 -0.84
CA TYR A 868 -4.44 29.97 -1.96
C TYR A 868 -4.38 30.85 -3.22
N VAL A 869 -5.49 31.51 -3.57
CA VAL A 869 -5.54 32.43 -4.72
C VAL A 869 -4.62 33.63 -4.51
N LYS A 870 -4.59 34.21 -3.30
CA LYS A 870 -3.70 35.32 -2.94
C LYS A 870 -2.23 34.90 -3.07
N MET A 871 -1.87 33.74 -2.52
CA MET A 871 -0.53 33.16 -2.58
C MET A 871 -0.07 32.96 -4.04
N ARG A 872 -0.96 32.41 -4.89
CA ARG A 872 -0.65 32.09 -6.29
C ARG A 872 -0.46 33.34 -7.16
N LYS A 873 -1.22 34.42 -6.91
CA LYS A 873 -1.02 35.71 -7.59
C LYS A 873 0.33 36.32 -7.24
N ALA A 874 0.68 36.33 -5.96
CA ALA A 874 1.96 36.88 -5.49
C ALA A 874 3.16 36.17 -6.15
N SER A 875 3.10 34.85 -6.34
CA SER A 875 4.16 34.09 -7.03
C SER A 875 4.29 34.38 -8.53
N GLN A 876 3.26 34.95 -9.20
CA GLN A 876 3.37 35.31 -10.61
C GLN A 876 3.98 36.70 -10.83
N GLU A 877 3.93 37.57 -9.82
CA GLU A 877 4.37 38.97 -9.91
C GLU A 877 5.83 39.19 -9.46
N GLY A 878 6.46 38.24 -8.74
CA GLY A 878 7.86 38.33 -8.29
C GLY A 878 8.88 37.74 -9.28
N GLU A 879 9.95 38.49 -9.60
CA GLU A 879 11.03 38.06 -10.52
C GLU A 879 11.91 36.91 -9.99
N SER A 880 11.87 36.61 -8.68
CA SER A 880 12.62 35.53 -8.05
C SER A 880 11.84 34.21 -8.00
N ARG A 881 12.17 33.28 -8.92
CA ARG A 881 11.61 31.92 -9.08
C ARG A 881 12.04 30.94 -7.98
N SER A 882 11.84 31.24 -6.70
CA SER A 882 12.37 30.38 -5.64
C SER A 882 11.53 29.10 -5.42
N ILE A 883 10.20 29.16 -5.28
CA ILE A 883 9.34 27.94 -5.19
C ILE A 883 8.05 28.10 -5.99
N SER A 884 7.78 27.18 -6.92
CA SER A 884 6.51 27.13 -7.65
C SER A 884 5.37 26.66 -6.73
N ILE A 885 4.43 27.54 -6.39
CA ILE A 885 3.23 27.16 -5.63
C ILE A 885 2.37 26.22 -6.48
N SER A 886 2.25 24.96 -6.04
CA SER A 886 1.46 23.94 -6.71
C SER A 886 0.10 23.73 -6.03
N ALA A 887 -0.83 23.09 -6.74
CA ALA A 887 -2.10 22.66 -6.15
C ALA A 887 -1.93 21.68 -4.97
N ARG A 888 -0.72 21.13 -4.76
CA ARG A 888 -0.42 20.28 -3.60
C ARG A 888 -0.40 21.07 -2.28
N GLN A 889 0.01 22.35 -2.32
CA GLN A 889 0.00 23.22 -1.14
C GLN A 889 -1.43 23.41 -0.61
N LEU A 890 -2.43 23.48 -1.52
CA LEU A 890 -3.84 23.47 -1.14
C LEU A 890 -4.25 22.19 -0.42
N GLN A 891 -3.80 21.03 -0.91
CA GLN A 891 -4.05 19.75 -0.23
C GLN A 891 -3.35 19.68 1.14
N GLY A 892 -2.15 20.26 1.26
CA GLY A 892 -1.43 20.39 2.53
C GLY A 892 -2.20 21.20 3.55
N LEU A 893 -2.72 22.37 3.16
CA LEU A 893 -3.57 23.23 4.00
C LEU A 893 -4.80 22.47 4.50
N VAL A 894 -5.51 21.76 3.61
CA VAL A 894 -6.67 20.94 4.00
C VAL A 894 -6.29 19.87 5.03
N ARG A 895 -5.17 19.16 4.83
CA ARG A 895 -4.71 18.14 5.77
C ARG A 895 -4.35 18.73 7.13
N LEU A 896 -3.69 19.90 7.16
CA LEU A 896 -3.32 20.59 8.39
C LEU A 896 -4.57 21.07 9.15
N SER A 897 -5.55 21.66 8.48
CA SER A 897 -6.81 22.07 9.10
C SER A 897 -7.61 20.89 9.64
N GLU A 898 -7.68 19.78 8.89
CA GLU A 898 -8.30 18.53 9.37
C GLU A 898 -7.56 17.95 10.58
N ALA A 899 -6.22 17.98 10.58
CA ALA A 899 -5.43 17.54 11.71
C ALA A 899 -5.66 18.42 12.96
N HIS A 900 -5.78 19.74 12.78
CA HIS A 900 -6.05 20.66 13.89
C HIS A 900 -7.44 20.43 14.48
N ALA A 901 -8.48 20.26 13.64
CA ALA A 901 -9.82 19.91 14.10
C ALA A 901 -9.84 18.60 14.91
N LYS A 902 -9.04 17.59 14.50
CA LYS A 902 -8.88 16.34 15.27
C LYS A 902 -8.22 16.54 16.64
N THR A 903 -7.33 17.52 16.81
CA THR A 903 -6.73 17.79 18.12
C THR A 903 -7.79 18.22 19.14
N ARG A 904 -8.83 18.92 18.69
CA ARG A 904 -9.99 19.34 19.50
C ARG A 904 -11.12 18.30 19.54
N LEU A 905 -10.90 17.10 18.98
CA LEU A 905 -11.91 16.05 18.78
C LEU A 905 -13.18 16.51 18.02
N SER A 906 -13.06 17.56 17.20
CA SER A 906 -14.19 18.11 16.45
C SER A 906 -14.49 17.30 15.18
N GLN A 907 -15.78 17.09 14.89
CA GLN A 907 -16.24 16.44 13.65
C GLN A 907 -16.37 17.42 12.46
N THR A 908 -16.13 18.71 12.69
CA THR A 908 -16.13 19.75 11.65
C THR A 908 -14.85 20.56 11.69
N VAL A 909 -14.38 20.99 10.52
CA VAL A 909 -13.25 21.93 10.41
C VAL A 909 -13.82 23.34 10.38
N ASP A 910 -13.51 24.12 11.40
CA ASP A 910 -13.98 25.50 11.54
C ASP A 910 -13.02 26.49 10.90
N LYS A 911 -13.43 27.76 10.84
CA LYS A 911 -12.58 28.84 10.31
C LYS A 911 -11.28 29.00 11.10
N GLU A 912 -11.31 28.81 12.42
CA GLU A 912 -10.13 28.93 13.28
C GLU A 912 -9.07 27.88 12.93
N ASP A 913 -9.48 26.64 12.63
CA ASP A 913 -8.57 25.57 12.18
C ASP A 913 -7.89 25.91 10.85
N ALA A 914 -8.63 26.58 9.95
CA ALA A 914 -8.08 27.07 8.70
C ALA A 914 -7.04 28.18 8.94
N LEU A 915 -7.30 29.09 9.88
CA LEU A 915 -6.37 30.18 10.21
C LEU A 915 -5.05 29.66 10.80
N VAL A 916 -5.08 28.67 11.70
CA VAL A 916 -3.86 28.06 12.25
C VAL A 916 -3.03 27.41 11.15
N ALA A 917 -3.66 26.64 10.25
CA ALA A 917 -2.96 26.05 9.11
C ALA A 917 -2.35 27.11 8.16
N ILE A 918 -3.06 28.22 7.94
CA ILE A 918 -2.58 29.36 7.17
C ILE A 918 -1.40 30.05 7.87
N GLN A 919 -1.45 30.22 9.19
CA GLN A 919 -0.35 30.81 9.97
C GLN A 919 0.93 29.97 9.87
N LEU A 920 0.83 28.66 10.05
CA LEU A 920 1.97 27.74 9.89
C LEU A 920 2.54 27.77 8.47
N THR A 921 1.66 27.79 7.47
CA THR A 921 2.07 27.87 6.07
C THR A 921 2.73 29.22 5.75
N ASN A 922 2.21 30.33 6.28
CA ASN A 922 2.82 31.65 6.14
C ASN A 922 4.18 31.71 6.81
N TYR A 923 4.33 31.15 8.02
CA TYR A 923 5.61 31.09 8.71
C TYR A 923 6.66 30.33 7.88
N TYR A 924 6.28 29.19 7.32
CA TYR A 924 7.10 28.47 6.33
C TYR A 924 7.47 29.36 5.13
N LEU A 925 6.49 29.99 4.48
CA LEU A 925 6.72 30.83 3.30
C LEU A 925 7.59 32.06 3.62
N MET A 926 7.43 32.64 4.81
CA MET A 926 8.25 33.75 5.32
C MET A 926 9.72 33.36 5.42
N GLN A 927 10.01 32.19 5.99
CA GLN A 927 11.38 31.68 6.09
C GLN A 927 12.03 31.48 4.71
N VAL A 928 11.23 31.15 3.69
CA VAL A 928 11.71 30.93 2.32
C VAL A 928 11.75 32.23 1.48
N GLY A 929 11.14 33.32 1.96
CA GLY A 929 11.30 34.66 1.39
C GLY A 929 10.02 35.46 1.07
N TYR A 930 8.86 35.11 1.65
CA TYR A 930 7.60 35.85 1.46
C TYR A 930 7.29 36.78 2.63
N ASP A 931 7.29 38.10 2.45
CA ASP A 931 6.91 39.05 3.51
C ASP A 931 5.42 39.48 3.38
N PRO A 932 4.56 39.13 4.37
CA PRO A 932 3.12 39.43 4.31
C PRO A 932 2.76 40.91 4.50
N GLU A 933 3.65 41.74 5.08
CA GLU A 933 3.39 43.18 5.29
C GLU A 933 3.69 44.03 4.06
N THR A 934 4.81 43.73 3.38
CA THR A 934 5.31 44.54 2.25
C THR A 934 4.74 44.13 0.89
N LYS A 935 4.11 42.94 0.80
CA LYS A 935 3.67 42.32 -0.47
C LYS A 935 4.80 42.18 -1.52
N THR A 936 6.05 42.21 -1.10
CA THR A 936 7.24 42.01 -1.93
C THR A 936 8.07 40.84 -1.39
N PHE A 937 8.75 40.11 -2.27
CA PHE A 937 9.71 39.08 -1.85
C PHE A 937 10.97 39.78 -1.32
N ASP A 938 11.04 40.05 -0.02
CA ASP A 938 12.23 40.61 0.62
C ASP A 938 12.77 39.64 1.67
N ILE A 939 13.91 39.03 1.37
CA ILE A 939 14.60 38.05 2.22
C ILE A 939 15.43 38.74 3.32
N ASP A 940 15.67 40.06 3.21
CA ASP A 940 16.89 40.62 3.81
C ASP A 940 16.73 41.62 4.94
N ARG A 941 15.54 42.07 5.34
CA ARG A 941 15.47 43.14 6.37
C ARG A 941 15.91 42.70 7.78
N PHE A 942 15.90 41.39 8.07
CA PHE A 942 16.24 40.87 9.40
C PHE A 942 17.70 40.42 9.57
N THR A 943 18.43 40.07 8.50
CA THR A 943 19.79 39.47 8.64
C THR A 943 20.92 40.33 8.08
N THR A 944 20.66 41.22 7.13
CA THR A 944 21.68 42.17 6.64
C THR A 944 20.99 43.50 6.37
N LYS A 945 21.52 44.62 6.86
CA LYS A 945 20.97 45.97 6.59
C LYS A 945 21.03 46.40 5.09
N VAL A 946 21.01 45.46 4.15
CA VAL A 946 21.36 45.64 2.74
C VAL A 946 20.19 45.16 1.86
N SER A 947 19.80 45.95 0.86
CA SER A 947 18.66 45.66 -0.03
C SER A 947 19.00 44.63 -1.12
N SER A 948 17.97 43.99 -1.68
CA SER A 948 18.05 43.02 -2.79
C SER A 948 18.80 43.55 -4.02
N SER A 949 18.60 44.82 -4.36
CA SER A 949 19.35 45.50 -5.43
C SER A 949 20.85 45.62 -5.11
N LYS A 950 21.23 45.87 -3.85
CA LYS A 950 22.63 45.94 -3.41
C LYS A 950 23.29 44.55 -3.36
N ARG A 951 22.52 43.50 -3.06
CA ARG A 951 23.00 42.10 -3.04
C ARG A 951 23.24 41.53 -4.45
N ASN A 952 22.30 41.71 -5.39
CA ASN A 952 22.52 41.33 -6.79
C ASN A 952 23.75 42.03 -7.38
N LYS A 953 23.92 43.29 -7.01
CA LYS A 953 25.11 44.10 -7.28
C LYS A 953 26.39 43.44 -6.72
N ILE A 954 26.41 43.02 -5.45
CA ILE A 954 27.55 42.32 -4.82
C ILE A 954 27.88 40.99 -5.51
N VAL A 955 26.87 40.19 -5.85
CA VAL A 955 27.06 38.90 -6.55
C VAL A 955 27.64 39.13 -7.95
N LEU A 956 27.09 40.10 -8.71
CA LEU A 956 27.63 40.49 -10.01
C LEU A 956 29.09 40.94 -9.90
N LEU A 957 29.43 41.71 -8.86
CA LEU A 957 30.80 42.16 -8.61
C LEU A 957 31.75 40.99 -8.30
N LYS A 958 31.34 40.01 -7.48
CA LYS A 958 32.11 38.77 -7.23
C LYS A 958 32.31 37.92 -8.49
N ASP A 959 31.27 37.78 -9.32
CA ASP A 959 31.37 37.03 -10.58
C ASP A 959 32.28 37.74 -11.60
N THR A 960 32.23 39.07 -11.66
CA THR A 960 33.12 39.87 -12.52
C THR A 960 34.56 39.78 -12.05
N ILE A 961 34.82 39.80 -10.74
CA ILE A 961 36.15 39.54 -10.16
C ILE A 961 36.65 38.16 -10.58
N LYS A 962 35.87 37.09 -10.42
CA LYS A 962 36.27 35.73 -10.86
C LYS A 962 36.58 35.65 -12.35
N LYS A 963 35.76 36.26 -13.21
CA LYS A 963 36.00 36.32 -14.66
C LYS A 963 37.27 37.11 -15.00
N MET A 964 37.58 38.16 -14.24
CA MET A 964 38.81 38.93 -14.40
C MET A 964 40.05 38.21 -13.87
N GLU A 965 39.93 37.36 -12.84
CA GLU A 965 41.03 36.49 -12.38
C GLU A 965 41.49 35.53 -13.48
N GLU A 966 40.57 35.01 -14.29
CA GLU A 966 40.89 34.14 -15.43
C GLU A 966 41.65 34.88 -16.55
N ARG A 967 41.44 36.20 -16.72
CA ARG A 967 42.06 37.02 -17.77
C ARG A 967 43.35 37.72 -17.35
N PHE A 968 43.44 38.20 -16.12
CA PHE A 968 44.55 39.06 -15.64
C PHE A 968 45.38 38.41 -14.51
N GLY A 969 45.00 37.21 -14.05
CA GLY A 969 45.63 36.53 -12.92
C GLY A 969 45.14 37.07 -11.57
N LYS A 970 45.81 36.66 -10.47
CA LYS A 970 45.36 36.93 -9.09
C LYS A 970 45.36 38.41 -8.66
N GLN A 971 45.90 39.34 -9.45
CA GLN A 971 45.96 40.76 -9.10
C GLN A 971 45.19 41.60 -10.11
N ILE A 972 44.00 42.06 -9.71
CA ILE A 972 43.10 42.82 -10.58
C ILE A 972 43.20 44.31 -10.26
N PRO A 973 43.48 45.19 -11.25
CA PRO A 973 43.41 46.63 -11.06
C PRO A 973 41.98 47.10 -10.76
N ILE A 974 41.81 47.96 -9.75
CA ILE A 974 40.50 48.53 -9.37
C ILE A 974 39.91 49.37 -10.52
N GLU A 975 40.75 50.03 -11.32
CA GLU A 975 40.33 50.83 -12.48
C GLU A 975 39.64 49.97 -13.56
N ASN A 976 40.17 48.78 -13.86
CA ASN A 976 39.57 47.88 -14.84
C ASN A 976 38.23 47.30 -14.34
N LEU A 977 38.14 47.00 -13.04
CA LEU A 977 36.90 46.60 -12.39
C LEU A 977 35.83 47.71 -12.46
N ARG A 978 36.27 48.97 -12.33
CA ARG A 978 35.42 50.16 -12.45
C ARG A 978 34.93 50.39 -13.89
N GLU A 979 35.75 50.07 -14.90
CA GLU A 979 35.35 50.18 -16.32
C GLU A 979 34.35 49.11 -16.78
N GLU A 980 34.42 47.90 -16.23
CA GLU A 980 33.54 46.79 -16.62
C GLU A 980 32.18 46.85 -15.90
N LEU A 981 32.10 47.50 -14.74
CA LEU A 981 30.90 47.70 -13.93
C LEU A 981 30.31 49.12 -14.10
N LYS A 982 29.95 49.49 -15.35
CA LYS A 982 29.41 50.83 -15.70
C LYS A 982 28.08 51.20 -15.04
N ASP A 983 27.37 50.24 -14.46
CA ASP A 983 26.05 50.44 -13.83
C ASP A 983 26.11 50.84 -12.33
N TYR A 984 27.31 51.05 -11.77
CA TYR A 984 27.50 51.51 -10.39
C TYR A 984 27.75 53.01 -10.28
N SER A 985 27.22 53.63 -9.22
CA SER A 985 27.68 54.96 -8.82
C SER A 985 29.01 54.86 -8.05
N ASP A 986 29.90 55.84 -8.20
CA ASP A 986 31.26 55.81 -7.61
C ASP A 986 31.24 55.57 -6.08
N GLN A 987 30.27 56.15 -5.38
CA GLN A 987 30.10 55.97 -3.94
C GLN A 987 29.66 54.55 -3.55
N GLU A 988 28.75 53.95 -4.32
CA GLU A 988 28.26 52.58 -4.05
C GLU A 988 29.34 51.53 -4.34
N PHE A 989 30.15 51.73 -5.39
CA PHE A 989 31.24 50.80 -5.72
C PHE A 989 32.31 50.77 -4.62
N ASP A 990 32.73 51.95 -4.15
CA ASP A 990 33.74 52.07 -3.12
C ASP A 990 33.25 51.53 -1.75
N GLU A 991 31.99 51.78 -1.38
CA GLU A 991 31.36 51.14 -0.20
C GLU A 991 31.34 49.61 -0.31
N THR A 992 31.02 49.08 -1.48
CA THR A 992 30.88 47.63 -1.70
C THR A 992 32.24 46.93 -1.62
N ILE A 993 33.28 47.52 -2.21
CA ILE A 993 34.67 47.04 -2.12
C ILE A 993 35.17 47.10 -0.68
N GLU A 994 34.89 48.17 0.08
CA GLU A 994 35.26 48.24 1.50
C GLU A 994 34.56 47.18 2.35
N ASN A 995 33.28 46.93 2.10
CA ASN A 995 32.53 45.89 2.81
C ASN A 995 33.09 44.49 2.52
N LEU A 996 33.47 44.21 1.28
CA LEU A 996 34.11 42.94 0.89
C LEU A 996 35.54 42.79 1.44
N LYS A 997 36.26 43.88 1.68
CA LYS A 997 37.52 43.86 2.42
C LYS A 997 37.30 43.57 3.91
N LYS A 998 36.26 44.15 4.51
CA LYS A 998 35.90 43.92 5.92
C LYS A 998 35.40 42.50 6.17
N SER A 999 34.68 41.90 5.22
CA SER A 999 34.23 40.50 5.31
C SER A 999 35.36 39.49 5.06
N GLY A 1000 36.52 39.93 4.57
CA GLY A 1000 37.65 39.06 4.27
C GLY A 1000 37.51 38.30 2.94
N ASP A 1001 36.51 38.61 2.12
CA ASP A 1001 36.30 37.99 0.81
C ASP A 1001 37.35 38.45 -0.22
N ILE A 1002 37.83 39.69 -0.10
CA ILE A 1002 38.80 40.29 -1.04
C ILE A 1002 39.97 40.87 -0.25
N PHE A 1003 41.18 40.54 -0.68
CA PHE A 1003 42.43 41.06 -0.14
C PHE A 1003 43.05 42.10 -1.08
N GLN A 1004 43.67 43.13 -0.50
CA GLN A 1004 44.40 44.15 -1.24
C GLN A 1004 45.91 43.96 -1.05
N PRO A 1005 46.61 43.28 -1.99
CA PRO A 1005 48.04 43.06 -1.88
C PRO A 1005 48.88 44.32 -2.14
N LYS A 1006 48.39 45.24 -2.98
CA LYS A 1006 49.03 46.52 -3.31
C LYS A 1006 47.98 47.62 -3.50
N LYS A 1007 48.35 48.88 -3.23
CA LYS A 1007 47.48 50.05 -3.44
C LYS A 1007 47.01 50.07 -4.91
N GLY A 1008 45.70 50.05 -5.13
CA GLY A 1008 45.09 50.01 -6.48
C GLY A 1008 44.78 48.62 -7.04
N PHE A 1009 45.16 47.53 -6.35
CA PHE A 1009 44.87 46.16 -6.77
C PHE A 1009 44.00 45.41 -5.75
N VAL A 1010 43.13 44.54 -6.23
CA VAL A 1010 42.30 43.63 -5.44
C VAL A 1010 42.50 42.20 -5.92
N GLN A 1011 42.44 41.27 -4.97
CA GLN A 1011 42.65 39.85 -5.17
C GLN A 1011 41.58 39.10 -4.37
N ASN A 1012 40.96 38.08 -4.95
CA ASN A 1012 40.04 37.21 -4.23
C ASN A 1012 40.83 36.30 -3.27
N VAL A 1013 40.29 36.05 -2.08
CA VAL A 1013 40.98 35.27 -1.03
C VAL A 1013 40.83 33.76 -1.25
#